data_AF-P23440-F1
#
_entry.id   AF-P23440-F1
#
_cell.length_a   1.000
_cell.length_b   1.000
_cell.length_c   1.000
_cell.angle_alpha   90.00
_cell.angle_beta   90.00
_cell.angle_gamma   90.00
#
_symmetry.space_group_name_H-M   'P 1'
#
loop_
_entity.id
_entity.type
_entity.pdbx_description
1 polymer ?
#
loop_
_entity_poly.entity_id
_entity_poly.type
_entity_poly.pdbx_seq_one_letter_code
_entity_poly.pdbx_strand_id
1 'polypeptide(L)'
;MSLSEEQVRSFLDGNPTFAHQYFGKKLSPENVAGACEDGWLADCGSLRELCQVEESAALFELVQDMQESVNMERVVFKILRRLCTILHADRCSLFMYRQRNGIAELATRLFSVQPDSLLEDCLVPPDSEIVFPLDIGIVGHVAQTKKMINVQDVAECPHFSSFADELTDYVTKNILSTPIMNGKDVVAVIMAVNKLDGPCFTSEDEDVFTKYLNFATLNLKIYHLSYLHNCETRRGQVLLWSANKVFEELTDIERQFHKAFYTVRAYLNCERYSVGLLDMTKEKEFFDVWPVLMGEAQPYSGPRTPDGREIVFYKVIDYILHGKEDIKVIPTPPADHWALASGLPTYVAESGFICNIMNASADEMFNFQEGPLDDSGWVIKNVLSMPIVNKKEEIVGVATFYNRKDGKPFDDQDEVLMESLTQFLGWSVLNTDTYDKMNKLENRKDIAQDMVLYHVRCDKDEIQEILPTRDRLGKEPADCEEDELGKILKEELPGPTKFDIYEFHFSDLECTELELVKCGIQMYYELGVVRKFQIPQEVLVRFLFSVSKAYRRITYHNWRHGFNVAQTMFTLLMTGKLKSYYTDLEAFAMVTAGLCHDIDHRGTNNLYQMKSQNPLAKLHGSSILERHHLEFGKFLLAEESLNIYQNLNRRQHEHVIHLMDIAIIATDLALYFKKRTMFQKIVDESKNYEDKKSWVEYLSLETTRKEIVMAMMMTACDLSAITKPWEVQSKVALLVAAEFWEQGDLERTVLDQQPIPMMDRNKAAELPKLQVGFIDFVCTFVYKEFSRFHEEILPMFDRLQNNRKEWKALADEYEAKVKALEEEKKKEEDRVAAKKVGTEVCNGGPAPKSSTCCIL
;
A
#
# COMPACT_ATOMS: atom_id res chain seq x y z
N MET A 1 -24.05 6.94 87.85
CA MET A 1 -25.02 6.02 88.46
C MET A 1 -25.09 4.79 87.58
N SER A 2 -24.47 3.68 87.97
CA SER A 2 -24.65 2.41 87.24
C SER A 2 -25.97 1.80 87.68
N LEU A 3 -26.94 1.74 86.77
CA LEU A 3 -28.17 0.99 87.00
C LEU A 3 -27.80 -0.48 87.24
N SER A 4 -28.34 -1.08 88.29
CA SER A 4 -28.18 -2.52 88.54
C SER A 4 -28.96 -3.34 87.52
N GLU A 5 -28.51 -4.56 87.23
CA GLU A 5 -29.19 -5.47 86.31
C GLU A 5 -30.66 -5.72 86.71
N GLU A 6 -30.93 -5.80 88.03
CA GLU A 6 -32.28 -5.94 88.58
C GLU A 6 -33.17 -4.72 88.29
N GLN A 7 -32.63 -3.50 88.32
CA GLN A 7 -33.38 -2.29 87.97
C GLN A 7 -33.74 -2.25 86.48
N VAL A 8 -32.84 -2.73 85.62
CA VAL A 8 -33.10 -2.81 84.18
C VAL A 8 -34.14 -3.89 83.87
N ARG A 9 -34.04 -5.08 84.48
CA ARG A 9 -35.06 -6.14 84.35
C ARG A 9 -36.42 -5.67 84.84
N SER A 10 -36.50 -5.09 86.04
CA SER A 10 -37.76 -4.58 86.58
C SER A 10 -38.36 -3.47 85.71
N PHE A 11 -37.53 -2.63 85.08
CA PHE A 11 -38.00 -1.62 84.15
C PHE A 11 -38.54 -2.23 82.85
N LEU A 12 -37.84 -3.20 82.27
CA LEU A 12 -38.28 -3.86 81.04
C LEU A 12 -39.55 -4.71 81.26
N ASP A 13 -39.64 -5.43 82.38
CA ASP A 13 -40.84 -6.20 82.77
C ASP A 13 -42.03 -5.27 83.05
N GLY A 14 -41.78 -4.09 83.64
CA GLY A 14 -42.80 -3.08 83.89
C GLY A 14 -43.18 -2.23 82.68
N ASN A 15 -42.35 -2.23 81.63
CA ASN A 15 -42.58 -1.45 80.40
C ASN A 15 -42.45 -2.36 79.17
N PRO A 16 -43.32 -3.38 79.03
CA PRO A 16 -43.26 -4.32 77.91
C PRO A 16 -43.37 -3.60 76.57
N THR A 17 -44.13 -2.50 76.48
CA THR A 17 -44.23 -1.66 75.27
C THR A 17 -42.91 -0.98 74.91
N PHE A 18 -42.16 -0.50 75.91
CA PHE A 18 -40.83 0.08 75.67
C PHE A 18 -39.84 -1.00 75.26
N ALA A 19 -39.84 -2.17 75.92
CA ALA A 19 -39.01 -3.29 75.53
C ALA A 19 -39.32 -3.73 74.08
N HIS A 20 -40.60 -3.81 73.73
CA HIS A 20 -41.05 -4.15 72.39
C HIS A 20 -40.72 -3.08 71.35
N GLN A 21 -40.77 -1.79 71.70
CA GLN A 21 -40.31 -0.72 70.80
C GLN A 21 -38.79 -0.67 70.68
N TYR A 22 -38.04 -0.87 71.76
CA TYR A 22 -36.59 -0.74 71.79
C TYR A 22 -35.90 -1.94 71.13
N PHE A 23 -36.35 -3.16 71.43
CA PHE A 23 -35.86 -4.37 70.78
C PHE A 23 -36.55 -4.65 69.44
N GLY A 24 -37.83 -4.31 69.28
CA GLY A 24 -38.55 -4.48 68.01
C GLY A 24 -38.13 -3.50 66.92
N LYS A 25 -37.47 -2.38 67.26
CA LYS A 25 -36.78 -1.51 66.30
C LYS A 25 -35.50 -2.11 65.74
N LYS A 26 -34.99 -3.21 66.31
CA LYS A 26 -33.95 -4.04 65.70
C LYS A 26 -34.57 -5.38 65.30
N LEU A 27 -35.19 -5.39 64.11
CA LEU A 27 -35.73 -6.54 63.39
C LEU A 27 -36.91 -7.24 64.11
N SER A 28 -38.11 -7.11 63.54
CA SER A 28 -39.34 -7.65 64.12
C SER A 28 -39.37 -9.19 64.06
N PRO A 29 -39.78 -9.87 65.15
CA PRO A 29 -39.90 -11.33 65.21
C PRO A 29 -40.83 -11.92 64.14
N GLU A 30 -41.85 -11.16 63.73
CA GLU A 30 -42.82 -11.59 62.71
C GLU A 30 -42.23 -11.58 61.28
N ASN A 31 -41.27 -10.68 61.00
CA ASN A 31 -40.54 -10.68 59.72
C ASN A 31 -39.42 -11.74 59.69
N VAL A 32 -38.94 -12.20 60.85
CA VAL A 32 -37.94 -13.27 61.04
C VAL A 32 -38.62 -14.65 60.95
N ALA A 33 -39.81 -14.82 61.54
CA ALA A 33 -40.54 -16.10 61.53
C ALA A 33 -41.06 -16.51 60.14
N GLY A 34 -41.32 -15.54 59.24
CA GLY A 34 -41.82 -15.81 57.89
C GLY A 34 -40.75 -16.28 56.88
N ALA A 35 -39.45 -16.17 57.21
CA ALA A 35 -38.37 -16.46 56.28
C ALA A 35 -37.63 -17.79 56.55
N CYS A 36 -37.92 -18.46 57.67
CA CYS A 36 -37.35 -19.78 58.00
C CYS A 36 -38.27 -20.91 57.47
N GLU A 37 -38.09 -21.34 56.22
CA GLU A 37 -38.84 -22.51 55.70
C GLU A 37 -38.42 -23.85 56.34
N ASP A 38 -37.27 -23.94 57.01
CA ASP A 38 -36.77 -25.22 57.55
C ASP A 38 -36.40 -25.15 59.04
N GLY A 39 -37.42 -25.16 59.89
CA GLY A 39 -37.58 -25.98 61.10
C GLY A 39 -36.49 -26.19 62.17
N TRP A 40 -35.26 -25.68 62.06
CA TRP A 40 -34.17 -25.92 63.02
C TRP A 40 -33.62 -24.60 63.57
N LEU A 41 -33.88 -24.30 64.85
CA LEU A 41 -32.97 -23.63 65.79
C LEU A 41 -33.64 -23.48 67.17
N ALA A 42 -33.50 -24.52 68.00
CA ALA A 42 -34.07 -24.60 69.34
C ALA A 42 -33.14 -24.06 70.45
N ASP A 43 -32.03 -23.37 70.13
CA ASP A 43 -31.11 -22.89 71.16
C ASP A 43 -30.22 -21.71 70.69
N CYS A 44 -30.83 -20.69 70.07
CA CYS A 44 -30.09 -19.49 69.66
C CYS A 44 -30.13 -18.41 70.75
N GLY A 45 -28.96 -18.06 71.28
CA GLY A 45 -28.79 -17.10 72.36
C GLY A 45 -29.05 -15.67 71.88
N SER A 46 -30.20 -15.11 72.24
CA SER A 46 -30.62 -13.74 71.92
C SER A 46 -31.04 -13.49 70.46
N LEU A 47 -32.09 -12.68 70.30
CA LEU A 47 -32.66 -12.21 69.02
C LEU A 47 -31.60 -11.65 68.04
N ARG A 48 -30.50 -11.13 68.60
CA ARG A 48 -29.36 -10.59 67.84
C ARG A 48 -28.62 -11.67 67.05
N GLU A 49 -28.45 -12.87 67.60
CA GLU A 49 -27.77 -13.97 66.91
C GLU A 49 -28.61 -14.48 65.73
N LEU A 50 -29.92 -14.64 65.91
CA LEU A 50 -30.84 -15.04 64.84
C LEU A 50 -30.81 -14.05 63.66
N CYS A 51 -30.87 -12.75 63.96
CA CYS A 51 -30.77 -11.70 62.95
C CYS A 51 -29.45 -11.76 62.16
N GLN A 52 -28.34 -12.06 62.84
CA GLN A 52 -27.02 -12.17 62.20
C GLN A 52 -26.91 -13.40 61.30
N VAL A 53 -27.54 -14.52 61.66
CA VAL A 53 -27.57 -15.74 60.84
C VAL A 53 -28.36 -15.51 59.56
N GLU A 54 -29.54 -14.90 59.63
CA GLU A 54 -30.35 -14.57 58.45
C GLU A 54 -29.68 -13.53 57.54
N GLU A 55 -29.08 -12.48 58.13
CA GLU A 55 -28.29 -11.52 57.36
C GLU A 55 -27.15 -12.24 56.64
N SER A 56 -26.46 -13.15 57.30
CA SER A 56 -25.40 -13.95 56.70
C SER A 56 -25.91 -14.86 55.58
N ALA A 57 -27.08 -15.49 55.75
CA ALA A 57 -27.69 -16.34 54.74
C ALA A 57 -28.11 -15.55 53.49
N ALA A 58 -28.74 -14.38 53.66
CA ALA A 58 -29.11 -13.50 52.56
C ALA A 58 -27.89 -12.97 51.81
N LEU A 59 -26.84 -12.56 52.54
CA LEU A 59 -25.58 -12.14 51.92
C LEU A 59 -24.90 -13.30 51.19
N PHE A 60 -24.98 -14.52 51.72
CA PHE A 60 -24.45 -15.71 51.07
C PHE A 60 -25.20 -16.04 49.77
N GLU A 61 -26.53 -15.98 49.77
CA GLU A 61 -27.37 -16.16 48.58
C GLU A 61 -27.01 -15.13 47.49
N LEU A 62 -26.85 -13.86 47.87
CA LEU A 62 -26.40 -12.81 46.95
C LEU A 62 -25.03 -13.12 46.34
N VAL A 63 -24.08 -13.60 47.16
CA VAL A 63 -22.75 -13.99 46.69
C VAL A 63 -22.82 -15.21 45.76
N GLN A 64 -23.73 -16.16 46.00
CA GLN A 64 -23.97 -17.29 45.10
C GLN A 64 -24.54 -16.84 43.75
N ASP A 65 -25.55 -15.97 43.74
CA ASP A 65 -26.10 -15.43 42.49
C ASP A 65 -25.05 -14.64 41.69
N MET A 66 -24.11 -13.97 42.38
CA MET A 66 -22.99 -13.28 41.74
C MET A 66 -21.99 -14.24 41.08
N GLN A 67 -21.93 -15.51 41.48
CA GLN A 67 -21.01 -16.52 40.92
C GLN A 67 -21.58 -17.22 39.68
N GLU A 68 -22.89 -17.49 39.63
CA GLU A 68 -23.44 -18.47 38.67
C GLU A 68 -23.69 -17.93 37.25
N SER A 69 -23.80 -16.64 37.04
CA SER A 69 -23.84 -15.97 35.74
C SER A 69 -24.12 -14.49 36.03
N VAL A 70 -23.53 -13.55 35.30
CA VAL A 70 -23.74 -12.12 35.56
C VAL A 70 -25.14 -11.69 35.12
N ASN A 71 -26.19 -12.19 35.79
CA ASN A 71 -27.53 -11.64 35.71
C ASN A 71 -27.61 -10.51 36.74
N MET A 72 -27.07 -9.36 36.34
CA MET A 72 -27.00 -8.15 37.15
C MET A 72 -28.38 -7.77 37.70
N GLU A 73 -29.40 -7.88 36.85
CA GLU A 73 -30.76 -7.52 37.21
C GLU A 73 -31.30 -8.38 38.35
N ARG A 74 -31.08 -9.70 38.32
CA ARG A 74 -31.53 -10.61 39.38
C ARG A 74 -30.87 -10.29 40.72
N VAL A 75 -29.56 -10.06 40.73
CA VAL A 75 -28.80 -9.74 41.96
C VAL A 75 -29.25 -8.40 42.52
N VAL A 76 -29.27 -7.35 41.68
CA VAL A 76 -29.67 -6.01 42.12
C VAL A 76 -31.13 -5.98 42.56
N PHE A 77 -32.02 -6.68 41.88
CA PHE A 77 -33.42 -6.81 42.29
C PHE A 77 -33.57 -7.39 43.70
N LYS A 78 -32.89 -8.50 44.02
CA LYS A 78 -32.92 -9.08 45.38
C LYS A 78 -32.40 -8.09 46.43
N ILE A 79 -31.35 -7.33 46.10
CA ILE A 79 -30.80 -6.29 46.98
C ILE A 79 -31.82 -5.17 47.19
N LEU A 80 -32.43 -4.66 46.12
CA LEU A 80 -33.43 -3.57 46.18
C LEU A 80 -34.68 -3.99 46.94
N ARG A 81 -35.18 -5.21 46.72
CA ARG A 81 -36.32 -5.78 47.44
C ARG A 81 -36.07 -5.85 48.94
N ARG A 82 -34.88 -6.34 49.34
CA ARG A 82 -34.48 -6.40 50.76
C ARG A 82 -34.27 -5.02 51.35
N LEU A 83 -33.63 -4.11 50.62
CA LEU A 83 -33.45 -2.71 51.01
C LEU A 83 -34.80 -2.01 51.23
N CYS A 84 -35.77 -2.26 50.36
CA CYS A 84 -37.13 -1.72 50.48
C CYS A 84 -37.74 -2.11 51.83
N THR A 85 -37.60 -3.39 52.23
CA THR A 85 -38.05 -3.88 53.56
C THR A 85 -37.29 -3.25 54.72
N ILE A 86 -35.95 -3.19 54.65
CA ILE A 86 -35.11 -2.72 55.77
C ILE A 86 -35.26 -1.21 55.98
N LEU A 87 -35.28 -0.44 54.89
CA LEU A 87 -35.46 1.00 54.93
C LEU A 87 -36.92 1.40 55.14
N HIS A 88 -37.87 0.45 55.18
CA HIS A 88 -39.30 0.76 55.14
C HIS A 88 -39.63 1.78 54.04
N ALA A 89 -39.01 1.62 52.87
CA ALA A 89 -39.32 2.42 51.69
C ALA A 89 -40.55 1.83 50.98
N ASP A 90 -41.29 2.65 50.25
CA ASP A 90 -42.40 2.15 49.42
C ASP A 90 -41.85 1.47 48.16
N ARG A 91 -40.89 2.11 47.48
CA ARG A 91 -40.33 1.59 46.22
C ARG A 91 -38.84 1.88 46.07
N CYS A 92 -38.14 0.97 45.41
CA CYS A 92 -36.76 1.13 44.97
C CYS A 92 -36.62 0.99 43.45
N SER A 93 -35.71 1.73 42.84
CA SER A 93 -35.47 1.71 41.39
C SER A 93 -33.97 1.81 41.05
N LEU A 94 -33.58 1.19 39.94
CA LEU A 94 -32.25 1.23 39.34
C LEU A 94 -32.32 1.96 38.00
N PHE A 95 -31.48 2.98 37.84
CA PHE A 95 -31.27 3.71 36.60
C PHE A 95 -29.86 3.45 36.09
N MET A 96 -29.73 2.97 34.85
CA MET A 96 -28.44 2.69 34.22
C MET A 96 -27.95 3.92 33.48
N TYR A 97 -26.66 4.26 33.67
CA TYR A 97 -26.01 5.32 32.93
C TYR A 97 -25.68 4.87 31.52
N ARG A 98 -25.93 5.73 30.53
CA ARG A 98 -25.45 5.59 29.16
C ARG A 98 -25.23 6.96 28.54
N GLN A 99 -24.57 6.97 27.40
CA GLN A 99 -24.34 8.17 26.60
C GLN A 99 -24.68 7.86 25.14
N ARG A 100 -25.26 8.85 24.46
CA ARG A 100 -25.73 8.79 23.06
C ARG A 100 -25.52 10.12 22.38
N ASN A 101 -24.92 10.15 21.19
CA ASN A 101 -24.59 11.42 20.49
C ASN A 101 -23.86 12.43 21.41
N GLY A 102 -23.05 11.94 22.35
CA GLY A 102 -22.37 12.76 23.36
C GLY A 102 -23.25 13.27 24.51
N ILE A 103 -24.57 13.02 24.52
CA ILE A 103 -25.49 13.38 25.60
C ILE A 103 -25.59 12.23 26.60
N ALA A 104 -25.28 12.51 27.87
CA ALA A 104 -25.38 11.53 28.94
C ALA A 104 -26.81 11.47 29.52
N GLU A 105 -27.28 10.27 29.80
CA GLU A 105 -28.64 10.01 30.30
C GLU A 105 -28.70 8.80 31.24
N LEU A 106 -29.77 8.75 32.03
CA LEU A 106 -30.08 7.67 32.97
C LEU A 106 -31.41 7.04 32.59
N ALA A 107 -31.40 5.74 32.31
CA ALA A 107 -32.60 5.00 31.90
C ALA A 107 -33.00 3.98 32.96
N THR A 108 -34.29 3.86 33.25
CA THR A 108 -34.79 2.84 34.18
C THR A 108 -34.47 1.42 33.68
N ARG A 109 -33.96 0.57 34.57
CA ARG A 109 -33.72 -0.86 34.29
C ARG A 109 -34.50 -1.78 35.21
N LEU A 110 -34.53 -1.45 36.50
CA LEU A 110 -35.46 -2.02 37.47
C LEU A 110 -36.28 -0.87 38.03
N PHE A 111 -37.60 -0.96 37.99
CA PHE A 111 -38.46 0.15 38.38
C PHE A 111 -39.57 -0.31 39.32
N SER A 112 -39.84 0.49 40.35
CA SER A 112 -40.90 0.23 41.34
C SER A 112 -40.77 -1.12 42.07
N VAL A 113 -39.57 -1.48 42.52
CA VAL A 113 -39.33 -2.70 43.31
C VAL A 113 -39.89 -2.53 44.73
N GLN A 114 -40.80 -3.42 45.11
CA GLN A 114 -41.42 -3.53 46.43
C GLN A 114 -41.02 -4.84 47.12
N PRO A 115 -41.22 -5.00 48.44
CA PRO A 115 -40.84 -6.21 49.18
C PRO A 115 -41.40 -7.54 48.63
N ASP A 116 -42.59 -7.51 48.03
CA ASP A 116 -43.33 -8.66 47.49
C ASP A 116 -43.28 -8.77 45.97
N SER A 117 -42.62 -7.83 45.28
CA SER A 117 -42.52 -7.84 43.82
C SER A 117 -41.80 -9.09 43.30
N LEU A 118 -42.10 -9.42 42.05
CA LEU A 118 -41.36 -10.39 41.24
C LEU A 118 -40.41 -9.65 40.28
N LEU A 119 -39.30 -10.29 39.91
CA LEU A 119 -38.30 -9.68 39.03
C LEU A 119 -38.89 -9.28 37.67
N GLU A 120 -39.74 -10.15 37.10
CA GLU A 120 -40.34 -9.96 35.78
C GLU A 120 -41.24 -8.71 35.71
N ASP A 121 -41.93 -8.39 36.81
CA ASP A 121 -42.82 -7.22 36.90
C ASP A 121 -42.04 -5.91 37.05
N CYS A 122 -40.83 -5.96 37.62
CA CYS A 122 -39.99 -4.79 37.84
C CYS A 122 -38.96 -4.55 36.73
N LEU A 123 -38.73 -5.53 35.87
CA LEU A 123 -37.76 -5.42 34.78
C LEU A 123 -38.33 -4.55 33.66
N VAL A 124 -37.70 -3.40 33.41
CA VAL A 124 -38.20 -2.46 32.41
C VAL A 124 -37.81 -2.93 31.01
N PRO A 125 -38.78 -3.12 30.09
CA PRO A 125 -38.48 -3.42 28.69
C PRO A 125 -37.97 -2.16 27.97
N PRO A 126 -37.14 -2.31 26.92
CA PRO A 126 -36.49 -1.18 26.24
C PRO A 126 -37.41 -0.07 25.72
N ASP A 127 -38.64 -0.41 25.35
CA ASP A 127 -39.66 0.50 24.80
C ASP A 127 -40.43 1.27 25.89
N SER A 128 -40.28 0.88 27.16
CA SER A 128 -40.95 1.49 28.32
C SER A 128 -39.96 2.14 29.29
N GLU A 129 -38.70 2.33 28.88
CA GLU A 129 -37.68 3.00 29.69
C GLU A 129 -38.06 4.46 29.95
N ILE A 130 -37.99 4.88 31.22
CA ILE A 130 -38.07 6.27 31.61
C ILE A 130 -36.63 6.81 31.60
N VAL A 131 -36.38 7.83 30.78
CA VAL A 131 -35.05 8.36 30.52
C VAL A 131 -34.93 9.77 31.05
N PHE A 132 -33.87 10.04 31.82
CA PHE A 132 -33.55 11.35 32.36
C PHE A 132 -32.21 11.84 31.80
N PRO A 133 -32.19 12.98 31.09
CA PRO A 133 -30.97 13.77 30.90
C PRO A 133 -30.34 14.13 32.25
N LEU A 134 -29.01 14.28 32.30
CA LEU A 134 -28.32 14.53 33.58
C LEU A 134 -28.72 15.84 34.28
N ASP A 135 -29.24 16.82 33.55
CA ASP A 135 -29.68 18.13 34.04
C ASP A 135 -31.13 18.12 34.56
N ILE A 136 -31.84 16.98 34.47
CA ILE A 136 -33.24 16.85 34.87
C ILE A 136 -33.40 15.80 35.97
N GLY A 137 -34.16 16.15 37.01
CA GLY A 137 -34.55 15.22 38.07
C GLY A 137 -33.44 14.92 39.08
N ILE A 138 -33.82 14.26 40.18
CA ILE A 138 -32.89 13.89 41.26
C ILE A 138 -31.84 12.90 40.78
N VAL A 139 -32.23 11.94 39.92
CA VAL A 139 -31.30 10.94 39.39
C VAL A 139 -30.18 11.58 38.57
N GLY A 140 -30.52 12.57 37.72
CA GLY A 140 -29.54 13.35 36.97
C GLY A 140 -28.62 14.14 37.91
N HIS A 141 -29.20 14.83 38.90
CA HIS A 141 -28.44 15.59 39.88
C HIS A 141 -27.48 14.73 40.72
N VAL A 142 -27.90 13.52 41.11
CA VAL A 142 -27.05 12.53 41.80
C VAL A 142 -25.88 12.08 40.92
N ALA A 143 -26.11 11.82 39.64
CA ALA A 143 -25.05 11.47 38.70
C ALA A 143 -24.06 12.62 38.46
N GLN A 144 -24.54 13.87 38.36
CA GLN A 144 -23.67 15.05 38.20
C GLN A 144 -22.82 15.31 39.45
N THR A 145 -23.43 15.27 40.64
CA THR A 145 -22.75 15.56 41.91
C THR A 145 -21.88 14.40 42.40
N LYS A 146 -22.14 13.18 41.94
CA LYS A 146 -21.46 11.93 42.34
C LYS A 146 -21.52 11.70 43.86
N LYS A 147 -22.61 12.13 44.50
CA LYS A 147 -22.84 12.02 45.94
C LYS A 147 -24.24 11.49 46.21
N MET A 148 -24.39 10.83 47.37
CA MET A 148 -25.70 10.48 47.90
C MET A 148 -26.50 11.75 48.21
N ILE A 149 -27.78 11.74 47.87
CA ILE A 149 -28.72 12.82 48.13
C ILE A 149 -29.95 12.26 48.83
N ASN A 150 -30.26 12.83 49.99
CA ASN A 150 -31.44 12.55 50.77
C ASN A 150 -32.37 13.77 50.75
N VAL A 151 -33.45 13.67 49.98
CA VAL A 151 -34.48 14.70 49.84
C VAL A 151 -35.60 14.41 50.83
N GLN A 152 -35.73 15.28 51.83
CA GLN A 152 -36.72 15.11 52.90
C GLN A 152 -38.13 15.48 52.48
N ASP A 153 -38.27 16.48 51.60
CA ASP A 153 -39.52 16.87 50.95
C ASP A 153 -39.21 17.26 49.49
N VAL A 154 -39.80 16.55 48.54
CA VAL A 154 -39.59 16.84 47.11
C VAL A 154 -40.20 18.17 46.68
N ALA A 155 -41.23 18.67 47.37
CA ALA A 155 -41.84 19.97 47.08
C ALA A 155 -40.87 21.13 47.35
N GLU A 156 -39.91 20.94 48.26
CA GLU A 156 -38.85 21.90 48.57
C GLU A 156 -37.60 21.70 47.71
N CYS A 157 -37.53 20.64 46.89
CA CYS A 157 -36.34 20.29 46.14
C CYS A 157 -36.37 20.86 44.71
N PRO A 158 -35.50 21.84 44.37
CA PRO A 158 -35.49 22.46 43.04
C PRO A 158 -35.06 21.52 41.91
N HIS A 159 -34.43 20.39 42.24
CA HIS A 159 -33.98 19.40 41.28
C HIS A 159 -34.98 18.25 41.06
N PHE A 160 -36.11 18.25 41.77
CA PHE A 160 -37.13 17.23 41.57
C PHE A 160 -37.90 17.46 40.26
N SER A 161 -38.24 16.37 39.57
CA SER A 161 -39.05 16.38 38.36
C SER A 161 -40.25 15.46 38.57
N SER A 162 -41.46 15.98 38.36
CA SER A 162 -42.71 15.22 38.44
C SER A 162 -42.96 14.32 37.23
N PHE A 163 -42.05 14.28 36.25
CA PHE A 163 -42.26 13.54 35.00
C PHE A 163 -42.58 12.05 35.20
N ALA A 164 -41.83 11.35 36.06
CA ALA A 164 -42.09 9.94 36.36
C ALA A 164 -43.39 9.75 37.17
N ASP A 165 -43.69 10.69 38.08
CA ASP A 165 -44.90 10.70 38.89
C ASP A 165 -46.15 10.85 38.00
N GLU A 166 -46.12 11.78 37.05
CA GLU A 166 -47.18 12.01 36.06
C GLU A 166 -47.40 10.81 35.13
N LEU A 167 -46.30 10.16 34.68
CA LEU A 167 -46.37 8.99 33.82
C LEU A 167 -46.95 7.76 34.53
N THR A 168 -46.74 7.65 35.84
CA THR A 168 -47.08 6.45 36.63
C THR A 168 -48.26 6.64 37.59
N ASP A 169 -48.85 7.84 37.62
CA ASP A 169 -49.87 8.26 38.58
C ASP A 169 -49.43 8.01 40.04
N TYR A 170 -48.18 8.36 40.34
CA TYR A 170 -47.56 8.18 41.65
C TYR A 170 -47.27 9.55 42.31
N VAL A 171 -47.23 9.59 43.64
CA VAL A 171 -46.92 10.81 44.39
C VAL A 171 -45.68 10.59 45.24
N THR A 172 -44.55 11.10 44.76
CA THR A 172 -43.30 11.10 45.52
C THR A 172 -43.32 12.21 46.57
N LYS A 173 -42.86 11.90 47.79
CA LYS A 173 -42.79 12.81 48.95
C LYS A 173 -41.36 13.01 49.42
N ASN A 174 -40.61 11.92 49.56
CA ASN A 174 -39.21 11.94 49.98
C ASN A 174 -38.40 10.90 49.18
N ILE A 175 -37.10 11.15 49.00
CA ILE A 175 -36.22 10.36 48.12
C ILE A 175 -34.86 10.17 48.78
N LEU A 176 -34.34 8.94 48.77
CA LEU A 176 -32.95 8.64 49.08
C LEU A 176 -32.29 8.04 47.84
N SER A 177 -31.28 8.71 47.28
CA SER A 177 -30.67 8.30 46.01
C SER A 177 -29.15 8.36 46.07
N THR A 178 -28.47 7.39 45.46
CA THR A 178 -27.01 7.31 45.46
C THR A 178 -26.45 6.86 44.10
N PRO A 179 -25.30 7.39 43.68
CA PRO A 179 -24.66 6.97 42.44
C PRO A 179 -23.76 5.76 42.67
N ILE A 180 -23.74 4.86 41.69
CA ILE A 180 -22.84 3.73 41.63
C ILE A 180 -21.64 4.11 40.78
N MET A 181 -20.49 4.27 41.44
CA MET A 181 -19.27 4.80 40.83
C MET A 181 -18.28 3.70 40.48
N ASN A 182 -17.76 3.68 39.25
CA ASN A 182 -16.57 2.92 38.86
C ASN A 182 -15.39 3.87 38.64
N GLY A 183 -14.55 4.04 39.65
CA GLY A 183 -13.53 5.08 39.61
C GLY A 183 -14.16 6.46 39.52
N LYS A 184 -14.00 7.12 38.37
CA LYS A 184 -14.60 8.46 38.11
C LYS A 184 -15.93 8.38 37.37
N ASP A 185 -16.29 7.22 36.84
CA ASP A 185 -17.43 7.07 35.93
C ASP A 185 -18.68 6.65 36.70
N VAL A 186 -19.82 7.21 36.32
CA VAL A 186 -21.13 6.81 36.86
C VAL A 186 -21.60 5.61 36.07
N VAL A 187 -21.89 4.50 36.75
CA VAL A 187 -22.41 3.28 36.13
C VAL A 187 -23.94 3.23 36.21
N ALA A 188 -24.48 3.66 37.35
CA ALA A 188 -25.91 3.64 37.63
C ALA A 188 -26.26 4.62 38.75
N VAL A 189 -27.55 4.86 38.94
CA VAL A 189 -28.12 5.55 40.10
C VAL A 189 -29.19 4.66 40.70
N ILE A 190 -29.15 4.47 42.01
CA ILE A 190 -30.17 3.71 42.75
C ILE A 190 -30.94 4.67 43.64
N MET A 191 -32.27 4.55 43.59
CA MET A 191 -33.19 5.46 44.27
C MET A 191 -34.22 4.67 45.08
N ALA A 192 -34.39 5.03 46.35
CA ALA A 192 -35.51 4.64 47.19
C ALA A 192 -36.46 5.85 47.35
N VAL A 193 -37.76 5.60 47.30
CA VAL A 193 -38.79 6.65 47.42
C VAL A 193 -39.77 6.32 48.54
N ASN A 194 -40.24 7.37 49.20
CA ASN A 194 -41.29 7.36 50.22
C ASN A 194 -41.04 6.40 51.40
N LYS A 195 -40.40 6.92 52.46
CA LYS A 195 -40.36 6.31 53.78
C LYS A 195 -41.79 6.09 54.34
N LEU A 196 -42.08 4.89 54.82
CA LEU A 196 -43.40 4.47 55.30
C LEU A 196 -43.58 4.63 56.82
N ASP A 197 -42.51 4.45 57.60
CA ASP A 197 -42.50 4.50 59.07
C ASP A 197 -42.05 5.85 59.65
N GLY A 198 -41.84 6.85 58.80
CA GLY A 198 -41.38 8.19 59.18
C GLY A 198 -41.64 9.24 58.10
N PRO A 199 -41.44 10.53 58.40
CA PRO A 199 -41.70 11.61 57.45
C PRO A 199 -40.68 11.65 56.30
N CYS A 200 -39.44 11.20 56.55
CA CYS A 200 -38.33 11.18 55.60
C CYS A 200 -37.28 10.13 56.03
N PHE A 201 -36.35 9.80 55.12
CA PHE A 201 -35.23 8.90 55.42
C PHE A 201 -34.25 9.54 56.41
N THR A 202 -33.83 8.79 57.43
CA THR A 202 -32.91 9.27 58.47
C THR A 202 -31.44 9.06 58.10
N SER A 203 -30.52 9.61 58.90
CA SER A 203 -29.09 9.33 58.73
C SER A 203 -28.75 7.85 58.98
N GLU A 204 -29.51 7.15 59.84
CA GLU A 204 -29.35 5.70 59.98
C GLU A 204 -29.78 4.94 58.72
N ASP A 205 -30.82 5.41 58.02
CA ASP A 205 -31.24 4.86 56.73
C ASP A 205 -30.14 5.04 55.67
N GLU A 206 -29.46 6.20 55.62
CA GLU A 206 -28.32 6.45 54.74
C GLU A 206 -27.17 5.46 54.98
N ASP A 207 -26.86 5.18 56.25
CA ASP A 207 -25.82 4.21 56.64
C ASP A 207 -26.18 2.78 56.21
N VAL A 208 -27.43 2.37 56.42
CA VAL A 208 -27.92 1.04 56.01
C VAL A 208 -27.94 0.92 54.49
N PHE A 209 -28.43 1.95 53.79
CA PHE A 209 -28.46 2.03 52.34
C PHE A 209 -27.06 1.89 51.76
N THR A 210 -26.08 2.63 52.29
CA THR A 210 -24.67 2.53 51.87
C THR A 210 -24.10 1.13 52.08
N LYS A 211 -24.36 0.50 53.24
CA LYS A 211 -23.82 -0.83 53.56
C LYS A 211 -24.29 -1.91 52.60
N TYR A 212 -25.60 -1.98 52.34
CA TYR A 212 -26.19 -2.97 51.43
C TYR A 212 -25.83 -2.70 49.98
N LEU A 213 -25.78 -1.42 49.57
CA LEU A 213 -25.42 -1.06 48.21
C LEU A 213 -23.95 -1.31 47.86
N ASN A 214 -23.08 -1.66 48.82
CA ASN A 214 -21.74 -2.16 48.50
C ASN A 214 -21.80 -3.43 47.65
N PHE A 215 -22.75 -4.33 47.91
CA PHE A 215 -22.93 -5.56 47.12
C PHE A 215 -23.47 -5.24 45.71
N ALA A 216 -24.45 -4.34 45.62
CA ALA A 216 -24.98 -3.87 44.34
C ALA A 216 -23.88 -3.16 43.53
N THR A 217 -23.06 -2.34 44.18
CA THR A 217 -21.91 -1.66 43.57
C THR A 217 -20.91 -2.66 43.01
N LEU A 218 -20.55 -3.70 43.76
CA LEU A 218 -19.62 -4.74 43.29
C LEU A 218 -20.19 -5.49 42.09
N ASN A 219 -21.46 -5.91 42.14
CA ASN A 219 -22.12 -6.60 41.04
C ASN A 219 -22.25 -5.74 39.78
N LEU A 220 -22.68 -4.48 39.92
CA LEU A 220 -22.78 -3.52 38.82
C LEU A 220 -21.42 -3.21 38.19
N LYS A 221 -20.34 -3.15 38.99
CA LYS A 221 -18.97 -3.00 38.47
C LYS A 221 -18.52 -4.20 37.65
N ILE A 222 -18.78 -5.42 38.12
CA ILE A 222 -18.46 -6.66 37.39
C ILE A 222 -19.23 -6.70 36.07
N TYR A 223 -20.53 -6.39 36.11
CA TYR A 223 -21.37 -6.27 34.91
C TYR A 223 -20.82 -5.24 33.93
N HIS A 224 -20.51 -4.04 34.41
CA HIS A 224 -19.99 -2.96 33.57
C HIS A 224 -18.64 -3.32 32.94
N LEU A 225 -17.73 -3.94 33.70
CA LEU A 225 -16.45 -4.44 33.19
C LEU A 225 -16.65 -5.52 32.11
N SER A 226 -17.58 -6.46 32.33
CA SER A 226 -17.91 -7.48 31.35
C SER A 226 -18.52 -6.89 30.08
N TYR A 227 -19.39 -5.88 30.21
CA TYR A 227 -19.98 -5.16 29.07
C TYR A 227 -18.89 -4.47 28.25
N LEU A 228 -17.99 -3.71 28.89
CA LEU A 228 -16.87 -3.05 28.20
C LEU A 228 -15.92 -4.06 27.53
N HIS A 229 -15.62 -5.18 28.20
CA HIS A 229 -14.81 -6.25 27.62
C HIS A 229 -15.48 -6.86 26.38
N ASN A 230 -16.80 -7.06 26.40
CA ASN A 230 -17.56 -7.58 25.26
C ASN A 230 -17.56 -6.58 24.09
N CYS A 231 -17.74 -5.28 24.35
CA CYS A 231 -17.64 -4.23 23.33
C CYS A 231 -16.25 -4.21 22.68
N GLU A 232 -15.19 -4.23 23.50
CA GLU A 232 -13.81 -4.23 23.00
C GLU A 232 -13.48 -5.49 22.21
N THR A 233 -13.92 -6.66 22.68
CA THR A 233 -13.73 -7.94 21.97
C THR A 233 -14.46 -7.95 20.63
N ARG A 234 -15.72 -7.47 20.58
CA ARG A 234 -16.48 -7.31 19.33
C ARG A 234 -15.73 -6.41 18.36
N ARG A 235 -15.21 -5.27 18.82
CA ARG A 235 -14.43 -4.34 17.99
C ARG A 235 -13.18 -4.98 17.42
N GLY A 236 -12.41 -5.68 18.25
CA GLY A 236 -11.24 -6.43 17.81
C GLY A 236 -11.58 -7.47 16.74
N GLN A 237 -12.67 -8.23 16.93
CA GLN A 237 -13.12 -9.23 15.95
C GLN A 237 -13.57 -8.58 14.64
N VAL A 238 -14.40 -7.53 14.68
CA VAL A 238 -14.87 -6.83 13.48
C VAL A 238 -13.69 -6.33 12.65
N LEU A 239 -12.75 -5.63 13.28
CA LEU A 239 -11.57 -5.12 12.56
C LEU A 239 -10.70 -6.24 11.99
N LEU A 240 -10.46 -7.31 12.76
CA LEU A 240 -9.65 -8.44 12.32
C LEU A 240 -10.28 -9.16 11.11
N TRP A 241 -11.57 -9.46 11.19
CA TRP A 241 -12.30 -10.14 10.11
C TRP A 241 -12.45 -9.25 8.88
N SER A 242 -12.75 -7.97 9.06
CA SER A 242 -12.78 -7.00 7.96
C SER A 242 -11.43 -6.89 7.28
N ALA A 243 -10.33 -6.83 8.05
CA ALA A 243 -8.99 -6.80 7.48
C ALA A 243 -8.68 -8.05 6.67
N ASN A 244 -8.97 -9.23 7.21
CA ASN A 244 -8.80 -10.49 6.50
C ASN A 244 -9.53 -10.47 5.15
N LYS A 245 -10.79 -10.02 5.12
CA LYS A 245 -11.60 -9.98 3.90
C LYS A 245 -11.19 -8.90 2.91
N VAL A 246 -10.74 -7.76 3.41
CA VAL A 246 -10.15 -6.69 2.59
C VAL A 246 -8.89 -7.18 1.87
N PHE A 247 -8.02 -7.92 2.55
CA PHE A 247 -6.80 -8.46 1.92
C PHE A 247 -7.06 -9.63 0.98
N GLU A 248 -8.19 -10.34 1.11
CA GLU A 248 -8.63 -11.34 0.13
C GLU A 248 -9.17 -10.71 -1.17
N GLU A 249 -9.59 -9.45 -1.13
CA GLU A 249 -10.20 -8.76 -2.28
C GLU A 249 -9.62 -7.35 -2.46
N LEU A 250 -8.57 -7.27 -3.27
CA LEU A 250 -7.85 -6.03 -3.56
C LEU A 250 -8.28 -5.37 -4.87
N THR A 251 -9.13 -6.03 -5.67
CA THR A 251 -9.37 -5.66 -7.06
C THR A 251 -10.67 -4.89 -7.27
N ASP A 252 -11.67 -5.12 -6.43
CA ASP A 252 -13.02 -4.60 -6.62
C ASP A 252 -13.61 -4.13 -5.29
N ILE A 253 -14.01 -2.85 -5.23
CA ILE A 253 -14.54 -2.21 -4.01
C ILE A 253 -15.83 -2.87 -3.53
N GLU A 254 -16.68 -3.30 -4.45
CA GLU A 254 -17.99 -3.85 -4.13
C GLU A 254 -17.85 -5.25 -3.53
N ARG A 255 -17.02 -6.08 -4.16
CA ARG A 255 -16.69 -7.42 -3.64
C ARG A 255 -15.97 -7.30 -2.31
N GLN A 256 -15.08 -6.33 -2.16
CA GLN A 256 -14.34 -6.07 -0.94
C GLN A 256 -15.29 -5.72 0.21
N PHE A 257 -16.18 -4.74 0.01
CA PHE A 257 -17.14 -4.31 1.01
C PHE A 257 -18.14 -5.44 1.30
N HIS A 258 -18.61 -6.14 0.28
CA HIS A 258 -19.52 -7.26 0.44
C HIS A 258 -18.94 -8.36 1.32
N LYS A 259 -17.72 -8.83 1.04
CA LYS A 259 -17.05 -9.86 1.84
C LYS A 259 -16.83 -9.40 3.28
N ALA A 260 -16.43 -8.15 3.49
CA ALA A 260 -16.18 -7.62 4.82
C ALA A 260 -17.48 -7.53 5.64
N PHE A 261 -18.49 -6.83 5.14
CA PHE A 261 -19.79 -6.68 5.80
C PHE A 261 -20.47 -8.02 6.07
N TYR A 262 -20.48 -8.91 5.08
CA TYR A 262 -21.05 -10.25 5.24
C TYR A 262 -20.36 -11.04 6.37
N THR A 263 -19.04 -10.96 6.48
CA THR A 263 -18.28 -11.71 7.48
C THR A 263 -18.51 -11.17 8.89
N VAL A 264 -18.64 -9.84 9.04
CA VAL A 264 -18.79 -9.21 10.37
C VAL A 264 -20.23 -9.10 10.85
N ARG A 265 -21.22 -9.52 10.05
CA ARG A 265 -22.66 -9.37 10.34
C ARG A 265 -23.09 -9.89 11.72
N ALA A 266 -22.46 -10.96 12.21
CA ALA A 266 -22.76 -11.55 13.51
C ALA A 266 -22.39 -10.60 14.68
N TYR A 267 -21.46 -9.68 14.48
CA TYR A 267 -20.93 -8.79 15.51
C TYR A 267 -21.58 -7.39 15.53
N LEU A 268 -22.29 -7.01 14.46
CA LEU A 268 -22.88 -5.66 14.28
C LEU A 268 -24.14 -5.41 15.11
N ASN A 269 -24.75 -6.46 15.69
CA ASN A 269 -25.90 -6.35 16.60
C ASN A 269 -27.12 -5.56 16.06
N CYS A 270 -27.35 -5.56 14.74
CA CYS A 270 -28.51 -4.92 14.09
C CYS A 270 -29.38 -5.93 13.31
N GLU A 271 -30.64 -5.59 13.07
CA GLU A 271 -31.60 -6.42 12.34
C GLU A 271 -31.45 -6.28 10.81
N ARG A 272 -31.11 -5.08 10.35
CA ARG A 272 -30.78 -4.80 8.94
C ARG A 272 -29.66 -3.78 8.85
N TYR A 273 -28.92 -3.79 7.75
CA TYR A 273 -28.08 -2.66 7.37
C TYR A 273 -27.96 -2.55 5.86
N SER A 274 -27.70 -1.35 5.37
CA SER A 274 -27.56 -1.03 3.96
C SER A 274 -26.29 -0.24 3.72
N VAL A 275 -25.62 -0.51 2.61
CA VAL A 275 -24.40 0.18 2.19
C VAL A 275 -24.65 0.78 0.82
N GLY A 276 -24.76 2.10 0.76
CA GLY A 276 -24.85 2.86 -0.48
C GLY A 276 -23.48 3.32 -0.93
N LEU A 277 -22.99 2.85 -2.08
CA LEU A 277 -21.74 3.30 -2.69
C LEU A 277 -22.01 4.51 -3.57
N LEU A 278 -21.18 5.54 -3.40
CA LEU A 278 -21.27 6.79 -4.15
C LEU A 278 -20.45 6.72 -5.43
N ASP A 279 -20.97 7.36 -6.47
CA ASP A 279 -20.20 7.59 -7.68
C ASP A 279 -18.99 8.51 -7.37
N MET A 280 -17.80 8.02 -7.71
CA MET A 280 -16.53 8.72 -7.46
C MET A 280 -16.10 9.60 -8.65
N THR A 281 -16.91 9.70 -9.70
CA THR A 281 -16.65 10.62 -10.82
C THR A 281 -16.71 12.07 -10.36
N LYS A 282 -15.62 12.82 -10.61
CA LYS A 282 -15.52 14.25 -10.26
C LYS A 282 -16.00 15.17 -11.37
N GLU A 283 -15.77 14.77 -12.61
CA GLU A 283 -16.08 15.54 -13.80
C GLU A 283 -16.96 14.69 -14.70
N LYS A 284 -18.05 15.30 -15.20
CA LYS A 284 -18.87 14.72 -16.26
C LYS A 284 -18.09 14.77 -17.57
N GLU A 285 -18.28 13.77 -18.42
CA GLU A 285 -17.68 13.82 -19.74
C GLU A 285 -18.22 15.02 -20.52
N PHE A 286 -17.41 15.56 -21.44
CA PHE A 286 -17.77 16.74 -22.23
C PHE A 286 -19.15 16.62 -22.89
N PHE A 287 -19.52 15.42 -23.35
CA PHE A 287 -20.80 15.15 -24.00
C PHE A 287 -21.98 15.02 -23.03
N ASP A 288 -21.76 14.67 -21.76
CA ASP A 288 -22.82 14.58 -20.74
C ASP A 288 -23.30 15.96 -20.28
N VAL A 289 -22.47 16.98 -20.48
CA VAL A 289 -22.76 18.37 -20.11
C VAL A 289 -23.55 19.10 -21.22
N TRP A 290 -23.52 18.60 -22.45
CA TRP A 290 -24.21 19.23 -23.59
C TRP A 290 -25.72 19.42 -23.40
N PRO A 291 -26.50 18.43 -22.94
CA PRO A 291 -27.92 18.64 -22.71
C PRO A 291 -28.19 19.79 -21.74
N VAL A 292 -27.32 19.97 -20.74
CA VAL A 292 -27.42 21.09 -19.78
C VAL A 292 -27.08 22.42 -20.46
N LEU A 293 -25.98 22.49 -21.21
CA LEU A 293 -25.56 23.71 -21.91
C LEU A 293 -26.53 24.15 -23.01
N MET A 294 -27.20 23.20 -23.66
CA MET A 294 -28.22 23.45 -24.67
C MET A 294 -29.59 23.78 -24.07
N GLY A 295 -29.73 23.70 -22.74
CA GLY A 295 -31.00 23.93 -22.03
C GLY A 295 -32.02 22.80 -22.19
N GLU A 296 -31.62 21.64 -22.71
CA GLU A 296 -32.46 20.44 -22.82
C GLU A 296 -32.59 19.70 -21.49
N ALA A 297 -31.58 19.80 -20.62
CA ALA A 297 -31.58 19.28 -19.26
C ALA A 297 -31.29 20.41 -18.26
N GLN A 298 -31.87 20.32 -17.06
CA GLN A 298 -31.55 21.26 -15.99
C GLN A 298 -30.19 20.88 -15.36
N PRO A 299 -29.36 21.87 -14.97
CA PRO A 299 -28.16 21.59 -14.18
C PRO A 299 -28.52 20.85 -12.90
N TYR A 300 -27.64 19.96 -12.43
CA TYR A 300 -27.84 19.30 -11.14
C TYR A 300 -27.92 20.32 -10.00
N SER A 301 -29.09 20.40 -9.38
CA SER A 301 -29.41 21.25 -8.23
C SER A 301 -29.55 20.47 -6.93
N GLY A 302 -29.23 19.16 -6.95
CA GLY A 302 -29.28 18.30 -5.77
C GLY A 302 -28.12 18.53 -4.80
N PRO A 303 -28.14 17.82 -3.66
CA PRO A 303 -27.12 17.94 -2.62
C PRO A 303 -25.77 17.42 -3.11
N ARG A 304 -24.68 17.98 -2.58
CA ARG A 304 -23.32 17.64 -2.97
C ARG A 304 -22.52 17.19 -1.77
N THR A 305 -21.61 16.27 -2.02
CA THR A 305 -20.59 15.88 -1.04
C THR A 305 -19.73 17.10 -0.64
N PRO A 306 -19.04 17.07 0.52
CA PRO A 306 -18.13 18.14 0.95
C PRO A 306 -17.03 18.47 -0.09
N ASP A 307 -16.65 17.50 -0.92
CA ASP A 307 -15.68 17.69 -2.01
C ASP A 307 -16.30 18.15 -3.34
N GLY A 308 -17.61 18.44 -3.36
CA GLY A 308 -18.32 19.11 -4.45
C GLY A 308 -18.96 18.19 -5.51
N ARG A 309 -18.86 16.86 -5.36
CA ARG A 309 -19.48 15.88 -6.26
C ARG A 309 -20.98 15.76 -6.04
N GLU A 310 -21.72 15.47 -7.11
CA GLU A 310 -23.14 15.12 -7.05
C GLU A 310 -23.33 13.85 -6.19
N ILE A 311 -24.33 13.84 -5.32
CA ILE A 311 -24.63 12.64 -4.53
C ILE A 311 -25.47 11.70 -5.40
N VAL A 312 -24.80 10.68 -5.93
CA VAL A 312 -25.40 9.61 -6.73
C VAL A 312 -24.99 8.27 -6.16
N PHE A 313 -25.96 7.56 -5.57
CA PHE A 313 -25.77 6.18 -5.13
C PHE A 313 -25.88 5.26 -6.35
N TYR A 314 -24.76 4.82 -6.91
CA TYR A 314 -24.77 3.95 -8.10
C TYR A 314 -25.03 2.48 -7.72
N LYS A 315 -24.86 2.12 -6.45
CA LYS A 315 -25.10 0.77 -5.95
C LYS A 315 -25.50 0.79 -4.49
N VAL A 316 -26.47 -0.04 -4.12
CA VAL A 316 -26.86 -0.29 -2.74
C VAL A 316 -26.78 -1.79 -2.45
N ILE A 317 -26.24 -2.15 -1.29
CA ILE A 317 -26.20 -3.53 -0.80
C ILE A 317 -26.99 -3.60 0.50
N ASP A 318 -28.13 -4.27 0.47
CA ASP A 318 -29.00 -4.47 1.62
C ASP A 318 -28.70 -5.82 2.27
N TYR A 319 -28.51 -5.82 3.58
CA TYR A 319 -28.32 -7.00 4.42
C TYR A 319 -29.50 -7.14 5.37
N ILE A 320 -30.29 -8.18 5.15
CA ILE A 320 -31.46 -8.50 5.96
C ILE A 320 -31.06 -9.65 6.89
N LEU A 321 -30.94 -9.38 8.19
CA LEU A 321 -30.43 -10.35 9.18
C LEU A 321 -31.52 -10.92 10.10
N HIS A 322 -32.77 -10.55 9.88
CA HIS A 322 -33.92 -11.07 10.62
C HIS A 322 -34.71 -12.05 9.76
N GLY A 323 -35.43 -12.97 10.40
CA GLY A 323 -36.14 -14.03 9.70
C GLY A 323 -35.19 -14.90 8.87
N LYS A 324 -35.43 -15.00 7.57
CA LYS A 324 -34.50 -15.64 6.64
C LYS A 324 -33.45 -14.61 6.21
N GLU A 325 -32.18 -14.86 6.56
CA GLU A 325 -31.08 -13.99 6.09
C GLU A 325 -31.10 -13.89 4.55
N ASP A 326 -31.06 -12.66 4.04
CA ASP A 326 -31.05 -12.35 2.62
C ASP A 326 -30.15 -11.14 2.33
N ILE A 327 -29.55 -11.13 1.14
CA ILE A 327 -28.64 -10.06 0.71
C ILE A 327 -29.04 -9.63 -0.69
N LYS A 328 -29.36 -8.34 -0.84
CA LYS A 328 -29.79 -7.77 -2.12
C LYS A 328 -28.76 -6.76 -2.59
N VAL A 329 -28.14 -7.06 -3.72
CA VAL A 329 -27.23 -6.13 -4.41
C VAL A 329 -28.02 -5.45 -5.52
N ILE A 330 -28.20 -4.14 -5.40
CA ILE A 330 -29.08 -3.35 -6.25
C ILE A 330 -28.21 -2.39 -7.07
N PRO A 331 -27.99 -2.67 -8.36
CA PRO A 331 -27.35 -1.71 -9.26
C PRO A 331 -28.32 -0.56 -9.56
N THR A 332 -27.82 0.67 -9.56
CA THR A 332 -28.59 1.90 -9.84
C THR A 332 -29.92 1.95 -9.06
N PRO A 333 -29.85 1.95 -7.71
CA PRO A 333 -31.05 1.98 -6.87
C PRO A 333 -31.92 3.19 -7.21
N PRO A 334 -33.24 3.02 -7.30
CA PRO A 334 -34.13 4.15 -7.54
C PRO A 334 -34.15 5.08 -6.32
N ALA A 335 -34.50 6.36 -6.53
CA ALA A 335 -34.49 7.36 -5.46
C ALA A 335 -35.48 7.05 -4.32
N ASP A 336 -36.54 6.29 -4.61
CA ASP A 336 -37.53 5.80 -3.66
C ASP A 336 -37.17 4.43 -3.05
N HIS A 337 -35.96 3.92 -3.31
CA HIS A 337 -35.46 2.71 -2.64
C HIS A 337 -35.52 2.90 -1.13
N TRP A 338 -36.04 1.91 -0.41
CA TRP A 338 -36.38 2.05 1.01
C TRP A 338 -35.23 2.52 1.91
N ALA A 339 -33.98 2.15 1.58
CA ALA A 339 -32.82 2.56 2.34
C ALA A 339 -32.45 4.03 2.11
N LEU A 340 -32.84 4.61 0.96
CA LEU A 340 -32.54 5.98 0.53
C LEU A 340 -33.73 6.95 0.71
N ALA A 341 -34.96 6.44 0.71
CA ALA A 341 -36.20 7.21 0.65
C ALA A 341 -36.37 8.21 1.80
N SER A 342 -35.79 7.93 2.99
CA SER A 342 -35.84 8.86 4.12
C SER A 342 -35.01 10.13 3.93
N GLY A 343 -34.11 10.14 2.94
CA GLY A 343 -33.13 11.21 2.73
C GLY A 343 -31.94 11.17 3.70
N LEU A 344 -31.95 10.29 4.71
CA LEU A 344 -30.89 10.19 5.71
C LEU A 344 -29.52 9.86 5.09
N PRO A 345 -29.35 8.83 4.24
CA PRO A 345 -28.04 8.57 3.64
C PRO A 345 -27.54 9.71 2.76
N THR A 346 -28.46 10.40 2.07
CA THR A 346 -28.13 11.58 1.26
C THR A 346 -27.62 12.71 2.15
N TYR A 347 -28.28 12.98 3.28
CA TYR A 347 -27.84 13.98 4.25
C TYR A 347 -26.48 13.63 4.86
N VAL A 348 -26.23 12.35 5.17
CA VAL A 348 -24.94 11.88 5.67
C VAL A 348 -23.84 12.03 4.61
N ALA A 349 -24.15 11.74 3.34
CA ALA A 349 -23.23 11.98 2.22
C ALA A 349 -22.96 13.47 1.97
N GLU A 350 -23.92 14.36 2.24
CA GLU A 350 -23.78 15.81 2.08
C GLU A 350 -23.00 16.45 3.23
N SER A 351 -23.34 16.09 4.46
CA SER A 351 -22.78 16.71 5.67
C SER A 351 -21.50 16.05 6.17
N GLY A 352 -21.33 14.76 5.90
CA GLY A 352 -20.26 13.94 6.50
C GLY A 352 -20.47 13.63 7.98
N PHE A 353 -21.67 13.83 8.53
CA PHE A 353 -21.96 13.57 9.95
C PHE A 353 -22.44 12.15 10.21
N ILE A 354 -22.15 11.65 11.42
CA ILE A 354 -22.76 10.44 11.97
C ILE A 354 -24.13 10.83 12.55
N CYS A 355 -25.17 10.08 12.18
CA CYS A 355 -26.54 10.33 12.64
C CYS A 355 -27.08 9.08 13.35
N ASN A 356 -27.25 9.17 14.68
CA ASN A 356 -27.92 8.14 15.50
C ASN A 356 -29.32 8.62 15.90
N ILE A 357 -30.35 8.05 15.28
CA ILE A 357 -31.77 8.38 15.47
C ILE A 357 -32.43 7.29 16.31
N MET A 358 -32.91 7.67 17.49
CA MET A 358 -33.39 6.74 18.52
C MET A 358 -34.84 6.30 18.33
N ASN A 359 -35.66 7.18 17.77
CA ASN A 359 -37.05 6.91 17.46
C ASN A 359 -37.35 7.45 16.06
N ALA A 360 -37.20 6.59 15.06
CA ALA A 360 -37.44 6.94 13.68
C ALA A 360 -38.89 7.38 13.42
N SER A 361 -39.87 6.88 14.18
CA SER A 361 -41.28 7.27 14.00
C SER A 361 -41.61 8.67 14.52
N ALA A 362 -40.76 9.22 15.42
CA ALA A 362 -40.93 10.55 16.00
C ALA A 362 -39.96 11.59 15.40
N ASP A 363 -39.15 11.20 14.41
CA ASP A 363 -38.21 12.11 13.76
C ASP A 363 -38.97 13.02 12.77
N GLU A 364 -38.79 14.33 12.91
CA GLU A 364 -39.45 15.33 12.07
C GLU A 364 -38.61 15.72 10.84
N MET A 365 -37.31 15.39 10.84
CA MET A 365 -36.36 15.81 9.82
C MET A 365 -36.31 14.83 8.64
N PHE A 366 -36.41 13.53 8.92
CA PHE A 366 -36.33 12.46 7.94
C PHE A 366 -37.66 11.71 7.86
N ASN A 367 -38.16 11.55 6.63
CA ASN A 367 -39.42 10.83 6.40
C ASN A 367 -39.18 9.33 6.40
N PHE A 368 -39.18 8.73 7.58
CA PHE A 368 -39.19 7.28 7.71
C PHE A 368 -40.54 6.68 7.27
N GLN A 369 -40.58 5.36 7.14
CA GLN A 369 -41.74 4.59 6.69
C GLN A 369 -43.05 4.88 7.49
N GLU A 370 -44.19 4.94 6.81
CA GLU A 370 -45.53 5.15 7.42
C GLU A 370 -46.16 3.86 7.99
N GLY A 371 -45.58 2.69 7.68
CA GLY A 371 -46.08 1.37 8.08
C GLY A 371 -45.02 0.29 7.84
N PRO A 372 -45.34 -1.02 7.99
CA PRO A 372 -44.39 -2.10 7.75
C PRO A 372 -43.71 -2.01 6.38
N LEU A 373 -42.39 -2.24 6.36
CA LEU A 373 -41.61 -2.17 5.12
C LEU A 373 -41.92 -3.33 4.16
N ASP A 374 -42.24 -4.49 4.71
CA ASP A 374 -42.56 -5.71 3.95
C ASP A 374 -43.49 -6.62 4.76
N ASP A 375 -43.87 -7.76 4.17
CA ASP A 375 -44.81 -8.74 4.72
C ASP A 375 -44.40 -9.31 6.10
N SER A 376 -43.15 -9.12 6.53
CA SER A 376 -42.71 -9.55 7.86
C SER A 376 -43.26 -8.68 8.99
N GLY A 377 -43.87 -7.52 8.67
CA GLY A 377 -44.29 -6.56 9.69
C GLY A 377 -43.14 -5.71 10.22
N TRP A 378 -41.95 -5.80 9.63
CA TRP A 378 -40.75 -5.11 10.12
C TRP A 378 -40.87 -3.59 9.99
N VAL A 379 -40.53 -2.89 11.06
CA VAL A 379 -40.55 -1.43 11.11
C VAL A 379 -39.24 -0.84 11.61
N ILE A 380 -38.84 0.31 11.05
CA ILE A 380 -37.68 1.07 11.53
C ILE A 380 -38.05 1.72 12.87
N LYS A 381 -37.33 1.35 13.92
CA LYS A 381 -37.45 1.89 15.28
C LYS A 381 -36.29 2.83 15.59
N ASN A 382 -35.06 2.40 15.31
CA ASN A 382 -33.85 3.17 15.50
C ASN A 382 -32.87 2.96 14.34
N VAL A 383 -32.06 3.98 14.05
CA VAL A 383 -31.16 4.02 12.89
C VAL A 383 -29.83 4.66 13.29
N LEU A 384 -28.73 4.06 12.83
CA LEU A 384 -27.39 4.64 12.92
C LEU A 384 -26.82 4.72 11.50
N SER A 385 -26.59 5.92 10.98
CA SER A 385 -26.05 6.15 9.64
C SER A 385 -24.75 6.93 9.71
N MET A 386 -23.76 6.54 8.89
CA MET A 386 -22.42 7.13 8.92
C MET A 386 -21.71 7.06 7.57
N PRO A 387 -20.85 8.05 7.27
CA PRO A 387 -20.10 8.08 6.02
C PRO A 387 -18.96 7.05 6.05
N ILE A 388 -18.66 6.50 4.88
CA ILE A 388 -17.44 5.73 4.63
C ILE A 388 -16.46 6.68 3.95
N VAL A 389 -15.35 7.00 4.61
CA VAL A 389 -14.44 8.07 4.19
C VAL A 389 -13.08 7.50 3.83
N ASN A 390 -12.57 7.83 2.64
CA ASN A 390 -11.27 7.36 2.19
C ASN A 390 -10.10 8.15 2.80
N LYS A 391 -8.86 7.75 2.48
CA LYS A 391 -7.64 8.41 2.97
C LYS A 391 -7.50 9.88 2.51
N LYS A 392 -8.23 10.30 1.48
CA LYS A 392 -8.25 11.68 0.95
C LYS A 392 -9.39 12.51 1.54
N GLU A 393 -10.08 12.00 2.57
CA GLU A 393 -11.25 12.64 3.18
C GLU A 393 -12.46 12.75 2.24
N GLU A 394 -12.51 11.93 1.19
CA GLU A 394 -13.65 11.88 0.26
C GLU A 394 -14.63 10.78 0.74
N ILE A 395 -15.92 11.09 0.74
CA ILE A 395 -16.98 10.13 1.09
C ILE A 395 -17.19 9.18 -0.09
N VAL A 396 -16.92 7.90 0.11
CA VAL A 396 -17.04 6.84 -0.92
C VAL A 396 -18.37 6.08 -0.84
N GLY A 397 -19.07 6.22 0.29
CA GLY A 397 -20.34 5.56 0.52
C GLY A 397 -20.91 5.93 1.88
N VAL A 398 -22.09 5.39 2.17
CA VAL A 398 -22.78 5.55 3.45
C VAL A 398 -23.24 4.18 3.93
N ALA A 399 -22.94 3.86 5.19
CA ALA A 399 -23.45 2.67 5.86
C ALA A 399 -24.55 3.08 6.84
N THR A 400 -25.71 2.42 6.73
CA THR A 400 -26.87 2.68 7.59
C THR A 400 -27.31 1.38 8.24
N PHE A 401 -27.34 1.35 9.56
CA PHE A 401 -27.71 0.22 10.40
C PHE A 401 -29.07 0.49 11.04
N TYR A 402 -29.95 -0.51 11.02
CA TYR A 402 -31.34 -0.38 11.47
C TYR A 402 -31.64 -1.39 12.57
N ASN A 403 -32.31 -0.91 13.61
CA ASN A 403 -32.78 -1.65 14.78
C ASN A 403 -31.70 -2.52 15.44
N ARG A 404 -31.26 -2.11 16.63
CA ARG A 404 -30.45 -3.00 17.47
C ARG A 404 -31.22 -4.27 17.84
N LYS A 405 -30.57 -5.44 17.81
CA LYS A 405 -31.22 -6.75 18.02
C LYS A 405 -31.83 -6.96 19.41
N ASP A 406 -31.37 -6.21 20.41
CA ASP A 406 -31.91 -6.27 21.77
C ASP A 406 -33.12 -5.32 21.98
N GLY A 407 -33.56 -4.64 20.92
CA GLY A 407 -34.68 -3.69 20.95
C GLY A 407 -34.32 -2.30 21.50
N LYS A 408 -33.10 -2.09 22.00
CA LYS A 408 -32.64 -0.78 22.47
C LYS A 408 -32.22 0.10 21.28
N PRO A 409 -32.19 1.42 21.44
CA PRO A 409 -31.45 2.28 20.51
C PRO A 409 -29.94 1.98 20.53
N PHE A 410 -29.24 2.31 19.44
CA PHE A 410 -27.78 2.25 19.37
C PHE A 410 -27.15 3.17 20.43
N ASP A 411 -26.11 2.69 21.09
CA ASP A 411 -25.34 3.47 22.08
C ASP A 411 -23.98 3.92 21.50
N ASP A 412 -23.25 4.74 22.26
CA ASP A 412 -21.92 5.21 21.84
C ASP A 412 -20.92 4.07 21.56
N GLN A 413 -21.08 2.89 22.17
CA GLN A 413 -20.19 1.74 21.89
C GLN A 413 -20.51 1.10 20.53
N ASP A 414 -21.79 1.06 20.15
CA ASP A 414 -22.19 0.66 18.81
C ASP A 414 -21.71 1.68 17.76
N GLU A 415 -21.80 2.98 18.05
CA GLU A 415 -21.24 4.05 17.19
C GLU A 415 -19.75 3.83 16.95
N VAL A 416 -18.95 3.70 18.02
CA VAL A 416 -17.50 3.50 17.94
C VAL A 416 -17.15 2.22 17.17
N LEU A 417 -17.90 1.13 17.37
CA LEU A 417 -17.69 -0.14 16.66
C LEU A 417 -17.91 0.02 15.15
N MET A 418 -19.03 0.63 14.78
CA MET A 418 -19.42 0.79 13.38
C MET A 418 -18.56 1.84 12.67
N GLU A 419 -18.18 2.92 13.35
CA GLU A 419 -17.24 3.94 12.85
C GLU A 419 -15.87 3.31 12.58
N SER A 420 -15.37 2.46 13.49
CA SER A 420 -14.11 1.74 13.29
C SER A 420 -14.15 0.87 12.02
N LEU A 421 -15.29 0.21 11.76
CA LEU A 421 -15.50 -0.59 10.56
C LEU A 421 -15.52 0.27 9.29
N THR A 422 -16.33 1.33 9.27
CA THR A 422 -16.49 2.19 8.09
C THR A 422 -15.22 2.97 7.77
N GLN A 423 -14.48 3.42 8.79
CA GLN A 423 -13.16 4.04 8.60
C GLN A 423 -12.17 3.06 7.97
N PHE A 424 -12.12 1.82 8.47
CA PHE A 424 -11.26 0.79 7.91
C PHE A 424 -11.59 0.49 6.43
N LEU A 425 -12.89 0.34 6.12
CA LEU A 425 -13.36 0.12 4.75
C LEU A 425 -13.11 1.33 3.83
N GLY A 426 -13.27 2.54 4.33
CA GLY A 426 -12.95 3.74 3.57
C GLY A 426 -11.48 3.78 3.17
N TRP A 427 -10.57 3.42 4.08
CA TRP A 427 -9.14 3.33 3.77
C TRP A 427 -8.80 2.18 2.82
N SER A 428 -9.54 1.07 2.85
CA SER A 428 -9.27 -0.09 1.98
C SER A 428 -9.54 0.18 0.50
N VAL A 429 -10.34 1.20 0.17
CA VAL A 429 -10.56 1.66 -1.22
C VAL A 429 -9.24 2.05 -1.92
N LEU A 430 -8.21 2.44 -1.17
CA LEU A 430 -6.89 2.71 -1.74
C LEU A 430 -6.34 1.49 -2.52
N ASN A 431 -6.63 0.26 -2.07
CA ASN A 431 -6.14 -0.96 -2.71
C ASN A 431 -6.75 -1.12 -4.10
N THR A 432 -8.07 -0.98 -4.21
CA THR A 432 -8.82 -1.16 -5.46
C THR A 432 -8.50 -0.04 -6.45
N ASP A 433 -8.42 1.21 -5.99
CA ASP A 433 -8.00 2.35 -6.81
C ASP A 433 -6.55 2.20 -7.33
N THR A 434 -5.64 1.67 -6.50
CA THR A 434 -4.25 1.40 -6.91
C THR A 434 -4.19 0.29 -7.96
N TYR A 435 -4.96 -0.78 -7.78
CA TYR A 435 -5.05 -1.88 -8.74
C TYR A 435 -5.57 -1.40 -10.11
N ASP A 436 -6.65 -0.60 -10.13
CA ASP A 436 -7.21 -0.05 -11.36
C ASP A 436 -6.23 0.89 -12.07
N LYS A 437 -5.53 1.74 -11.33
CA LYS A 437 -4.48 2.62 -11.89
C LYS A 437 -3.33 1.82 -12.47
N MET A 438 -2.89 0.76 -11.79
CA MET A 438 -1.83 -0.12 -12.27
C MET A 438 -2.24 -0.79 -13.59
N ASN A 439 -3.45 -1.32 -13.69
CA ASN A 439 -3.96 -1.93 -14.92
C ASN A 439 -4.05 -0.90 -16.07
N LYS A 440 -4.51 0.33 -15.79
CA LYS A 440 -4.52 1.41 -16.80
C LYS A 440 -3.12 1.76 -17.27
N LEU A 441 -2.13 1.78 -16.38
CA LEU A 441 -0.72 2.03 -16.74
C LEU A 441 -0.13 0.88 -17.56
N GLU A 442 -0.44 -0.36 -17.20
CA GLU A 442 -0.02 -1.54 -17.96
C GLU A 442 -0.61 -1.53 -19.38
N ASN A 443 -1.93 -1.30 -19.51
CA ASN A 443 -2.56 -1.18 -20.82
C ASN A 443 -1.97 -0.04 -21.67
N ARG A 444 -1.63 1.10 -21.06
CA ARG A 444 -0.95 2.20 -21.77
C ARG A 444 0.46 1.82 -22.20
N LYS A 445 1.19 1.07 -21.36
CA LYS A 445 2.52 0.56 -21.69
C LYS A 445 2.44 -0.40 -22.87
N ASP A 446 1.49 -1.33 -22.87
CA ASP A 446 1.31 -2.30 -23.95
C ASP A 446 0.97 -1.61 -25.28
N ILE A 447 0.08 -0.61 -25.26
CA ILE A 447 -0.22 0.22 -26.44
C ILE A 447 1.02 0.97 -26.92
N ALA A 448 1.80 1.56 -26.00
CA ALA A 448 3.03 2.28 -26.35
C ALA A 448 4.08 1.33 -26.95
N GLN A 449 4.19 0.13 -26.41
CA GLN A 449 5.07 -0.92 -26.91
C GLN A 449 4.65 -1.38 -28.30
N ASP A 450 3.36 -1.64 -28.54
CA ASP A 450 2.85 -1.98 -29.87
C ASP A 450 3.14 -0.89 -30.91
N MET A 451 2.94 0.38 -30.56
CA MET A 451 3.31 1.51 -31.42
C MET A 451 4.81 1.55 -31.74
N VAL A 452 5.69 1.27 -30.77
CA VAL A 452 7.13 1.21 -30.99
C VAL A 452 7.48 0.03 -31.90
N LEU A 453 6.88 -1.14 -31.66
CA LEU A 453 7.12 -2.35 -32.46
C LEU A 453 6.71 -2.13 -33.91
N TYR A 454 5.60 -1.45 -34.17
CA TYR A 454 5.14 -1.13 -35.52
C TYR A 454 6.21 -0.40 -36.35
N HIS A 455 6.97 0.52 -35.75
CA HIS A 455 8.01 1.28 -36.43
C HIS A 455 9.36 0.55 -36.53
N VAL A 456 9.66 -0.32 -35.58
CA VAL A 456 10.96 -1.00 -35.47
C VAL A 456 10.97 -2.32 -36.24
N ARG A 457 9.84 -3.03 -36.29
CA ARG A 457 9.70 -4.32 -36.94
C ARG A 457 9.97 -4.20 -38.44
N CYS A 458 10.67 -5.21 -38.97
CA CYS A 458 10.84 -5.43 -40.39
C CYS A 458 9.48 -5.73 -41.03
N ASP A 459 9.02 -4.85 -41.91
CA ASP A 459 7.71 -4.96 -42.54
C ASP A 459 7.69 -6.00 -43.69
N LYS A 460 6.59 -6.05 -44.43
CA LYS A 460 6.41 -7.02 -45.53
C LYS A 460 7.12 -6.62 -46.81
N ASP A 461 7.48 -5.35 -46.98
CA ASP A 461 8.18 -4.85 -48.15
C ASP A 461 9.69 -4.88 -47.91
N GLU A 462 10.14 -4.46 -46.73
CA GLU A 462 11.55 -4.51 -46.30
C GLU A 462 12.10 -5.94 -46.31
N ILE A 463 11.31 -6.93 -45.88
CA ILE A 463 11.76 -8.32 -45.88
C ILE A 463 12.11 -8.82 -47.30
N GLN A 464 11.49 -8.25 -48.34
CA GLN A 464 11.74 -8.64 -49.73
C GLN A 464 13.15 -8.25 -50.20
N GLU A 465 13.84 -7.33 -49.52
CA GLU A 465 15.23 -6.97 -49.83
C GLU A 465 16.24 -8.11 -49.53
N ILE A 466 15.84 -9.06 -48.67
CA ILE A 466 16.66 -10.22 -48.27
C ILE A 466 16.00 -11.53 -48.69
N LEU A 467 14.68 -11.61 -48.62
CA LEU A 467 13.85 -12.73 -49.07
C LEU A 467 12.92 -12.27 -50.20
N PRO A 468 13.41 -12.08 -51.43
CA PRO A 468 12.60 -11.65 -52.59
C PRO A 468 11.67 -12.76 -53.09
N THR A 469 10.78 -13.27 -52.23
CA THR A 469 9.88 -14.39 -52.50
C THR A 469 8.75 -13.99 -53.43
N ARG A 470 8.32 -12.72 -53.43
CA ARG A 470 7.30 -12.23 -54.37
C ARG A 470 7.76 -12.41 -55.82
N ASP A 471 8.97 -11.94 -56.12
CA ASP A 471 9.53 -12.00 -57.46
C ASP A 471 9.99 -13.41 -57.85
N ARG A 472 10.56 -14.17 -56.90
CA ARG A 472 11.15 -15.49 -57.18
C ARG A 472 10.15 -16.65 -57.10
N LEU A 473 9.14 -16.56 -56.24
CA LEU A 473 8.19 -17.66 -55.93
C LEU A 473 6.72 -17.26 -56.08
N GLY A 474 6.41 -15.97 -56.26
CA GLY A 474 5.02 -15.50 -56.41
C GLY A 474 4.17 -15.55 -55.14
N LYS A 475 4.81 -15.61 -53.96
CA LYS A 475 4.13 -15.72 -52.65
C LYS A 475 4.91 -15.01 -51.54
N GLU A 476 4.25 -14.73 -50.42
CA GLU A 476 4.90 -14.11 -49.26
C GLU A 476 5.84 -15.11 -48.53
N PRO A 477 6.84 -14.64 -47.78
CA PRO A 477 7.76 -15.53 -47.05
C PRO A 477 7.02 -16.49 -46.10
N ALA A 478 5.93 -16.03 -45.48
CA ALA A 478 5.11 -16.85 -44.57
C ALA A 478 4.38 -18.01 -45.27
N ASP A 479 4.20 -17.95 -46.59
CA ASP A 479 3.59 -19.01 -47.40
C ASP A 479 4.66 -19.92 -48.06
N CYS A 480 5.95 -19.66 -47.79
CA CYS A 480 7.06 -20.44 -48.32
C CYS A 480 7.43 -21.60 -47.39
N GLU A 481 7.87 -22.71 -47.99
CA GLU A 481 8.50 -23.77 -47.21
C GLU A 481 9.90 -23.33 -46.77
N GLU A 482 10.35 -23.81 -45.61
CA GLU A 482 11.67 -23.46 -45.05
C GLU A 482 12.83 -23.77 -46.02
N ASP A 483 12.71 -24.86 -46.79
CA ASP A 483 13.69 -25.24 -47.82
C ASP A 483 13.72 -24.27 -49.01
N GLU A 484 12.60 -23.62 -49.34
CA GLU A 484 12.54 -22.61 -50.40
C GLU A 484 13.23 -21.32 -49.93
N LEU A 485 12.92 -20.87 -48.71
CA LEU A 485 13.56 -19.70 -48.09
C LEU A 485 15.07 -19.93 -47.91
N GLY A 486 15.48 -21.12 -47.48
CA GLY A 486 16.89 -21.47 -47.31
C GLY A 486 17.68 -21.44 -48.61
N LYS A 487 17.08 -21.82 -49.75
CA LYS A 487 17.70 -21.70 -51.08
C LYS A 487 17.90 -20.25 -51.48
N ILE A 488 16.87 -19.40 -51.29
CA ILE A 488 16.96 -17.97 -51.58
C ILE A 488 18.07 -17.32 -50.74
N LEU A 489 18.10 -17.59 -49.42
CA LEU A 489 19.13 -17.03 -48.54
C LEU A 489 20.53 -17.48 -48.94
N LYS A 490 20.72 -18.75 -49.34
CA LYS A 490 22.02 -19.22 -49.81
C LYS A 490 22.53 -18.45 -51.03
N GLU A 491 21.64 -17.93 -51.88
CA GLU A 491 21.99 -17.13 -53.06
C GLU A 491 22.14 -15.64 -52.74
N GLU A 492 21.34 -15.11 -51.81
CA GLU A 492 21.31 -13.68 -51.45
C GLU A 492 22.38 -13.28 -50.44
N LEU A 493 22.80 -14.20 -49.57
CA LEU A 493 23.79 -13.92 -48.54
C LEU A 493 25.20 -13.86 -49.16
N PRO A 494 26.09 -12.98 -48.65
CA PRO A 494 27.41 -12.75 -49.22
C PRO A 494 28.37 -13.95 -49.07
N GLY A 495 28.00 -14.97 -48.30
CA GLY A 495 28.90 -16.04 -47.87
C GLY A 495 29.93 -15.57 -46.83
N PRO A 496 30.74 -16.49 -46.29
CA PRO A 496 31.63 -16.21 -45.17
C PRO A 496 32.89 -15.41 -45.53
N THR A 497 33.31 -15.40 -46.81
CA THR A 497 34.60 -14.84 -47.24
C THR A 497 34.50 -13.52 -47.99
N LYS A 498 33.31 -13.10 -48.45
CA LYS A 498 33.20 -11.87 -49.26
C LYS A 498 33.60 -10.62 -48.48
N PHE A 499 33.22 -10.57 -47.20
CA PHE A 499 33.48 -9.45 -46.30
C PHE A 499 34.38 -9.82 -45.12
N ASP A 500 34.99 -11.02 -45.13
CA ASP A 500 35.89 -11.48 -44.06
C ASP A 500 35.27 -11.49 -42.65
N ILE A 501 34.02 -11.97 -42.50
CA ILE A 501 33.32 -11.99 -41.19
C ILE A 501 33.99 -12.89 -40.14
N TYR A 502 34.86 -13.80 -40.57
CA TYR A 502 35.69 -14.66 -39.73
C TYR A 502 37.02 -14.01 -39.30
N GLU A 503 37.34 -12.82 -39.80
CA GLU A 503 38.64 -12.22 -39.55
C GLU A 503 38.55 -11.12 -38.48
N PHE A 504 39.52 -11.10 -37.56
CA PHE A 504 39.61 -10.04 -36.55
C PHE A 504 39.78 -8.66 -37.18
N HIS A 505 40.32 -8.60 -38.41
CA HIS A 505 40.56 -7.38 -39.17
C HIS A 505 39.35 -6.90 -39.99
N PHE A 506 38.19 -7.54 -39.85
CA PHE A 506 36.93 -7.11 -40.46
C PHE A 506 36.72 -5.59 -40.31
N SER A 507 36.26 -4.95 -41.38
CA SER A 507 35.96 -3.52 -41.47
C SER A 507 34.59 -3.29 -42.08
N ASP A 508 33.69 -2.63 -41.35
CA ASP A 508 32.34 -2.32 -41.82
C ASP A 508 32.26 -1.09 -42.75
N LEU A 509 33.34 -0.28 -42.83
CA LEU A 509 33.35 1.01 -43.54
C LEU A 509 32.96 0.91 -45.03
N GLU A 510 33.20 -0.25 -45.66
CA GLU A 510 32.87 -0.51 -47.06
C GLU A 510 31.53 -1.22 -47.25
N CYS A 511 30.89 -1.63 -46.15
CA CYS A 511 29.60 -2.31 -46.17
C CYS A 511 28.45 -1.31 -46.02
N THR A 512 27.35 -1.53 -46.76
CA THR A 512 26.06 -0.87 -46.49
C THR A 512 25.39 -1.45 -45.25
N GLU A 513 24.43 -0.72 -44.65
CA GLU A 513 23.68 -1.20 -43.48
C GLU A 513 22.96 -2.54 -43.77
N LEU A 514 22.38 -2.68 -44.97
CA LEU A 514 21.73 -3.92 -45.43
C LEU A 514 22.73 -5.07 -45.62
N GLU A 515 23.93 -4.81 -46.14
CA GLU A 515 24.98 -5.83 -46.23
C GLU A 515 25.42 -6.33 -44.86
N LEU A 516 25.45 -5.46 -43.85
CA LEU A 516 25.69 -5.86 -42.46
C LEU A 516 24.54 -6.73 -41.91
N VAL A 517 23.28 -6.44 -42.25
CA VAL A 517 22.14 -7.33 -41.91
C VAL A 517 22.33 -8.71 -42.55
N LYS A 518 22.68 -8.78 -43.84
CA LYS A 518 22.98 -10.04 -44.53
C LYS A 518 24.17 -10.77 -43.89
N CYS A 519 25.25 -10.07 -43.52
CA CYS A 519 26.36 -10.67 -42.78
C CYS A 519 25.92 -11.20 -41.41
N GLY A 520 25.01 -10.50 -40.73
CA GLY A 520 24.44 -10.91 -39.44
C GLY A 520 23.69 -12.23 -39.56
N ILE A 521 22.87 -12.37 -40.60
CA ILE A 521 22.18 -13.63 -40.92
C ILE A 521 23.21 -14.73 -41.24
N GLN A 522 24.24 -14.43 -42.05
CA GLN A 522 25.30 -15.38 -42.37
C GLN A 522 25.98 -15.92 -41.10
N MET A 523 26.29 -15.08 -40.10
CA MET A 523 26.91 -15.52 -38.84
C MET A 523 26.11 -16.63 -38.14
N TYR A 524 24.78 -16.60 -38.19
CA TYR A 524 23.94 -17.62 -37.55
C TYR A 524 23.99 -18.96 -38.29
N TYR A 525 24.06 -18.94 -39.62
CA TYR A 525 24.29 -20.13 -40.42
C TYR A 525 25.68 -20.72 -40.15
N GLU A 526 26.70 -19.88 -40.12
CA GLU A 526 28.09 -20.26 -39.85
C GLU A 526 28.28 -20.81 -38.42
N LEU A 527 27.53 -20.27 -37.45
CA LEU A 527 27.54 -20.77 -36.07
C LEU A 527 26.91 -22.17 -35.94
N GLY A 528 26.11 -22.57 -36.94
CA GLY A 528 25.40 -23.86 -37.00
C GLY A 528 24.09 -23.89 -36.21
N VAL A 529 23.59 -22.74 -35.76
CA VAL A 529 22.46 -22.65 -34.82
C VAL A 529 21.10 -22.71 -35.51
N VAL A 530 21.01 -22.23 -36.75
CA VAL A 530 19.76 -22.22 -37.55
C VAL A 530 19.21 -23.63 -37.68
N ARG A 531 20.01 -24.58 -38.20
CA ARG A 531 19.59 -25.98 -38.35
C ARG A 531 19.44 -26.70 -37.01
N LYS A 532 20.32 -26.42 -36.04
CA LYS A 532 20.35 -27.15 -34.77
C LYS A 532 19.14 -26.83 -33.88
N PHE A 533 18.74 -25.57 -33.82
CA PHE A 533 17.61 -25.10 -33.01
C PHE A 533 16.36 -24.82 -33.86
N GLN A 534 16.40 -25.20 -35.15
CA GLN A 534 15.28 -25.06 -36.09
C GLN A 534 14.74 -23.63 -36.13
N ILE A 535 15.63 -22.64 -36.26
CA ILE A 535 15.23 -21.23 -36.34
C ILE A 535 14.55 -21.00 -37.70
N PRO A 536 13.28 -20.57 -37.77
CA PRO A 536 12.62 -20.29 -39.05
C PRO A 536 13.36 -19.20 -39.82
N GLN A 537 13.49 -19.39 -41.14
CA GLN A 537 14.31 -18.52 -41.98
C GLN A 537 13.75 -17.10 -42.02
N GLU A 538 12.42 -16.98 -42.11
CA GLU A 538 11.73 -15.69 -42.06
C GLU A 538 11.99 -14.96 -40.74
N VAL A 539 11.85 -15.66 -39.61
CA VAL A 539 11.99 -15.06 -38.28
C VAL A 539 13.41 -14.56 -38.05
N LEU A 540 14.42 -15.31 -38.48
CA LEU A 540 15.82 -14.88 -38.42
C LEU A 540 16.05 -13.59 -39.22
N VAL A 541 15.52 -13.51 -40.44
CA VAL A 541 15.65 -12.33 -41.29
C VAL A 541 14.93 -11.13 -40.68
N ARG A 542 13.68 -11.31 -40.24
CA ARG A 542 12.91 -10.26 -39.59
C ARG A 542 13.59 -9.76 -38.33
N PHE A 543 14.12 -10.65 -37.50
CA PHE A 543 14.83 -10.29 -36.27
C PHE A 543 16.06 -9.43 -36.56
N LEU A 544 16.98 -9.88 -37.41
CA LEU A 544 18.22 -9.15 -37.73
C LEU A 544 17.93 -7.78 -38.37
N PHE A 545 16.96 -7.72 -39.28
CA PHE A 545 16.56 -6.46 -39.90
C PHE A 545 15.92 -5.52 -38.87
N SER A 546 15.03 -6.02 -38.01
CA SER A 546 14.38 -5.22 -36.96
C SER A 546 15.40 -4.70 -35.93
N VAL A 547 16.37 -5.53 -35.53
CA VAL A 547 17.46 -5.08 -34.64
C VAL A 547 18.26 -3.96 -35.31
N SER A 548 18.59 -4.07 -36.60
CA SER A 548 19.25 -2.98 -37.33
C SER A 548 18.44 -1.68 -37.32
N LYS A 549 17.12 -1.76 -37.48
CA LYS A 549 16.22 -0.58 -37.42
C LYS A 549 16.07 -0.01 -36.01
N ALA A 550 16.21 -0.83 -34.98
CA ALA A 550 16.06 -0.45 -33.59
C ALA A 550 17.23 0.42 -33.06
N TYR A 551 18.39 0.37 -33.73
CA TYR A 551 19.47 1.30 -33.44
C TYR A 551 19.15 2.71 -33.92
N ARG A 552 19.43 3.70 -33.07
CA ARG A 552 19.30 5.11 -33.46
C ARG A 552 20.41 5.50 -34.44
N ARG A 553 20.10 6.47 -35.30
CA ARG A 553 21.10 7.12 -36.17
C ARG A 553 21.93 8.12 -35.37
N ILE A 554 22.79 7.61 -34.48
CA ILE A 554 23.75 8.38 -33.68
C ILE A 554 25.17 8.21 -34.21
N THR A 555 26.07 9.09 -33.78
CA THR A 555 27.40 9.24 -34.39
C THR A 555 28.27 7.99 -34.26
N TYR A 556 28.26 7.31 -33.11
CA TYR A 556 29.06 6.09 -32.90
C TYR A 556 28.25 4.86 -32.51
N HIS A 557 27.45 4.90 -31.43
CA HIS A 557 26.74 3.70 -30.91
C HIS A 557 25.48 3.36 -31.73
N ASN A 558 25.61 3.26 -33.04
CA ASN A 558 24.57 2.93 -34.01
C ASN A 558 24.66 1.43 -34.44
N TRP A 559 23.86 1.03 -35.43
CA TRP A 559 23.82 -0.36 -35.92
C TRP A 559 25.20 -0.91 -36.29
N ARG A 560 26.09 -0.10 -36.86
CA ARG A 560 27.43 -0.53 -37.25
C ARG A 560 28.26 -0.94 -36.04
N HIS A 561 28.14 -0.19 -34.94
CA HIS A 561 28.80 -0.55 -33.69
C HIS A 561 28.23 -1.86 -33.15
N GLY A 562 26.90 -1.97 -32.99
CA GLY A 562 26.24 -3.21 -32.53
C GLY A 562 26.62 -4.43 -33.37
N PHE A 563 26.66 -4.28 -34.70
CA PHE A 563 27.11 -5.33 -35.61
C PHE A 563 28.58 -5.70 -35.38
N ASN A 564 29.50 -4.74 -35.27
CA ASN A 564 30.92 -5.00 -35.05
C ASN A 564 31.19 -5.76 -33.75
N VAL A 565 30.43 -5.47 -32.69
CA VAL A 565 30.51 -6.20 -31.41
C VAL A 565 30.07 -7.65 -31.61
N ALA A 566 28.93 -7.89 -32.28
CA ALA A 566 28.47 -9.23 -32.61
C ALA A 566 29.44 -10.00 -33.52
N GLN A 567 30.01 -9.35 -34.53
CA GLN A 567 31.00 -9.92 -35.44
C GLN A 567 32.29 -10.29 -34.72
N THR A 568 32.73 -9.45 -33.76
CA THR A 568 33.89 -9.77 -32.96
C THR A 568 33.62 -10.95 -32.02
N MET A 569 32.42 -11.02 -31.42
CA MET A 569 32.02 -12.17 -30.60
C MET A 569 32.00 -13.46 -31.43
N PHE A 570 31.40 -13.42 -32.62
CA PHE A 570 31.41 -14.52 -33.58
C PHE A 570 32.85 -14.96 -33.92
N THR A 571 33.73 -14.00 -34.19
CA THR A 571 35.13 -14.28 -34.54
C THR A 571 35.91 -14.87 -33.38
N LEU A 572 35.72 -14.37 -32.15
CA LEU A 572 36.31 -14.96 -30.95
C LEU A 572 35.86 -16.41 -30.78
N LEU A 573 34.58 -16.70 -30.99
CA LEU A 573 34.05 -18.05 -30.87
C LEU A 573 34.63 -18.98 -31.95
N MET A 574 34.62 -18.56 -33.21
CA MET A 574 34.95 -19.40 -34.36
C MET A 574 36.45 -19.42 -34.66
N THR A 575 37.04 -18.28 -34.99
CA THR A 575 38.46 -18.12 -35.36
C THR A 575 39.36 -18.14 -34.13
N GLY A 576 38.93 -17.48 -33.04
CA GLY A 576 39.57 -17.55 -31.74
C GLY A 576 39.40 -18.90 -31.04
N LYS A 577 38.55 -19.80 -31.56
CA LYS A 577 38.25 -21.14 -31.02
C LYS A 577 37.75 -21.18 -29.58
N LEU A 578 37.25 -20.06 -29.04
CA LEU A 578 36.66 -20.01 -27.70
C LEU A 578 35.32 -20.76 -27.64
N LYS A 579 34.68 -21.05 -28.78
CA LYS A 579 33.47 -21.87 -28.84
C LYS A 579 33.67 -23.24 -28.17
N SER A 580 34.90 -23.76 -28.09
CA SER A 580 35.19 -25.02 -27.40
C SER A 580 34.82 -25.05 -25.91
N TYR A 581 34.69 -23.89 -25.25
CA TYR A 581 34.29 -23.79 -23.84
C TYR A 581 32.77 -23.70 -23.64
N TYR A 582 32.02 -23.48 -24.71
CA TYR A 582 30.59 -23.17 -24.69
C TYR A 582 29.79 -24.14 -25.55
N THR A 583 28.54 -24.33 -25.18
CA THR A 583 27.57 -25.04 -26.01
C THR A 583 27.14 -24.17 -27.19
N ASP A 584 26.59 -24.78 -28.24
CA ASP A 584 26.03 -24.02 -29.36
C ASP A 584 24.91 -23.06 -28.93
N LEU A 585 24.18 -23.38 -27.85
CA LEU A 585 23.13 -22.52 -27.28
C LEU A 585 23.72 -21.28 -26.60
N GLU A 586 24.83 -21.44 -25.88
CA GLU A 586 25.55 -20.32 -25.26
C GLU A 586 26.21 -19.43 -26.31
N ALA A 587 26.82 -20.05 -27.34
CA ALA A 587 27.38 -19.33 -28.48
C ALA A 587 26.30 -18.52 -29.22
N PHE A 588 25.12 -19.11 -29.41
CA PHE A 588 23.95 -18.44 -29.95
C PHE A 588 23.61 -17.20 -29.12
N ALA A 589 23.39 -17.37 -27.81
CA ALA A 589 23.02 -16.26 -26.92
C ALA A 589 24.06 -15.13 -26.90
N MET A 590 25.37 -15.45 -26.94
CA MET A 590 26.45 -14.45 -26.94
C MET A 590 26.45 -13.59 -28.21
N VAL A 591 26.26 -14.18 -29.39
CA VAL A 591 26.20 -13.41 -30.65
C VAL A 591 24.93 -12.55 -30.69
N THR A 592 23.79 -13.08 -30.25
CA THR A 592 22.55 -12.30 -30.14
C THR A 592 22.67 -11.16 -29.13
N ALA A 593 23.29 -11.40 -27.97
CA ALA A 593 23.57 -10.35 -26.99
C ALA A 593 24.44 -9.24 -27.59
N GLY A 594 25.47 -9.58 -28.37
CA GLY A 594 26.33 -8.60 -29.04
C GLY A 594 25.54 -7.68 -29.99
N LEU A 595 24.57 -8.23 -30.72
CA LEU A 595 23.69 -7.46 -31.61
C LEU A 595 22.76 -6.52 -30.83
N CYS A 596 22.33 -6.89 -29.63
CA CYS A 596 21.37 -6.13 -28.83
C CYS A 596 22.01 -5.21 -27.78
N HIS A 597 23.33 -5.28 -27.55
CA HIS A 597 23.93 -4.70 -26.35
C HIS A 597 23.79 -3.17 -26.22
N ASP A 598 23.67 -2.46 -27.35
CA ASP A 598 23.57 -0.99 -27.46
C ASP A 598 22.32 -0.54 -28.24
N ILE A 599 21.33 -1.42 -28.36
CA ILE A 599 20.10 -1.15 -29.10
C ILE A 599 19.33 0.04 -28.49
N ASP A 600 18.85 0.99 -29.29
CA ASP A 600 18.30 2.28 -28.81
C ASP A 600 19.26 3.17 -27.98
N HIS A 601 20.59 3.02 -28.13
CA HIS A 601 21.55 3.94 -27.51
C HIS A 601 21.34 5.40 -27.96
N ARG A 602 21.51 6.33 -27.03
CA ARG A 602 21.08 7.75 -27.16
C ARG A 602 22.23 8.74 -27.34
N GLY A 603 23.43 8.23 -27.60
CA GLY A 603 24.66 9.02 -27.72
C GLY A 603 25.09 9.69 -26.41
N THR A 604 24.59 9.19 -25.27
CA THR A 604 24.88 9.75 -23.95
C THR A 604 25.02 8.64 -22.92
N ASN A 605 26.00 8.75 -22.02
CA ASN A 605 26.37 7.69 -21.07
C ASN A 605 25.53 7.69 -19.76
N ASN A 606 25.70 6.64 -18.95
CA ASN A 606 25.03 6.46 -17.66
C ASN A 606 25.13 7.68 -16.72
N LEU A 607 26.29 8.35 -16.68
CA LEU A 607 26.50 9.55 -15.85
C LEU A 607 25.62 10.71 -16.31
N TYR A 608 25.50 10.92 -17.62
CA TYR A 608 24.60 11.93 -18.18
C TYR A 608 23.13 11.61 -17.90
N GLN A 609 22.71 10.34 -18.03
CA GLN A 609 21.35 9.92 -17.70
C GLN A 609 20.98 10.26 -16.25
N MET A 610 21.90 10.03 -15.31
CA MET A 610 21.71 10.40 -13.90
C MET A 610 21.63 11.92 -13.69
N LYS A 611 22.57 12.67 -14.25
CA LYS A 611 22.63 14.14 -14.07
C LYS A 611 21.41 14.84 -14.67
N SER A 612 20.93 14.36 -15.82
CA SER A 612 19.75 14.89 -16.49
C SER A 612 18.41 14.43 -15.88
N GLN A 613 18.44 13.59 -14.83
CA GLN A 613 17.24 13.02 -14.21
C GLN A 613 16.32 12.31 -15.22
N ASN A 614 16.93 11.67 -16.23
CA ASN A 614 16.22 10.96 -17.28
C ASN A 614 15.36 9.84 -16.67
N PRO A 615 14.15 9.56 -17.20
CA PRO A 615 13.34 8.42 -16.78
C PRO A 615 14.09 7.09 -16.70
N LEU A 616 15.07 6.83 -17.59
CA LEU A 616 15.91 5.63 -17.53
C LEU A 616 16.70 5.53 -16.21
N ALA A 617 17.25 6.65 -15.74
CA ALA A 617 17.98 6.69 -14.46
C ALA A 617 17.06 6.55 -13.24
N LYS A 618 15.77 6.86 -13.38
CA LYS A 618 14.76 6.63 -12.34
C LYS A 618 14.28 5.18 -12.32
N LEU A 619 14.25 4.53 -13.49
CA LEU A 619 13.84 3.14 -13.65
C LEU A 619 14.95 2.18 -13.20
N HIS A 620 16.21 2.49 -13.51
CA HIS A 620 17.35 1.65 -13.23
C HIS A 620 18.35 2.34 -12.30
N GLY A 621 18.68 1.73 -11.15
CA GLY A 621 19.64 2.29 -10.20
C GLY A 621 21.13 2.05 -10.55
N SER A 622 21.43 1.14 -11.48
CA SER A 622 22.79 0.80 -11.92
C SER A 622 22.76 0.20 -13.32
N SER A 623 23.84 0.36 -14.09
CA SER A 623 23.97 -0.09 -15.49
C SER A 623 22.73 0.32 -16.31
N ILE A 624 22.48 1.64 -16.31
CA ILE A 624 21.20 2.25 -16.70
C ILE A 624 20.89 1.92 -18.16
N LEU A 625 21.84 2.17 -19.04
CA LEU A 625 21.73 1.94 -20.47
C LEU A 625 21.78 0.45 -20.79
N GLU A 626 22.66 -0.31 -20.14
CA GLU A 626 22.81 -1.73 -20.40
C GLU A 626 21.52 -2.50 -20.06
N ARG A 627 20.83 -2.11 -18.98
CA ARG A 627 19.49 -2.64 -18.66
C ARG A 627 18.44 -2.22 -19.68
N HIS A 628 18.49 -0.98 -20.15
CA HIS A 628 17.58 -0.50 -21.21
C HIS A 628 17.76 -1.30 -22.50
N HIS A 629 19.00 -1.52 -22.94
CA HIS A 629 19.34 -2.30 -24.13
C HIS A 629 18.87 -3.75 -23.99
N LEU A 630 19.12 -4.35 -22.83
CA LEU A 630 18.67 -5.70 -22.51
C LEU A 630 17.14 -5.84 -22.55
N GLU A 631 16.41 -4.95 -21.89
CA GLU A 631 14.94 -4.99 -21.87
C GLU A 631 14.36 -4.72 -23.27
N PHE A 632 14.98 -3.85 -24.07
CA PHE A 632 14.53 -3.63 -25.44
C PHE A 632 14.83 -4.83 -26.35
N GLY A 633 15.97 -5.51 -26.16
CA GLY A 633 16.26 -6.78 -26.82
C GLY A 633 15.24 -7.88 -26.46
N LYS A 634 14.90 -8.02 -25.18
CA LYS A 634 13.85 -8.94 -24.72
C LYS A 634 12.47 -8.59 -25.30
N PHE A 635 12.15 -7.31 -25.37
CA PHE A 635 10.92 -6.82 -25.98
C PHE A 635 10.79 -7.26 -27.44
N LEU A 636 11.86 -7.12 -28.25
CA LEU A 636 11.85 -7.63 -29.62
C LEU A 636 11.71 -9.16 -29.68
N LEU A 637 12.38 -9.89 -28.78
CA LEU A 637 12.31 -11.35 -28.73
C LEU A 637 10.98 -11.89 -28.18
N ALA A 638 10.16 -11.07 -27.51
CA ALA A 638 8.82 -11.44 -27.06
C ALA A 638 7.80 -11.49 -28.21
N GLU A 639 8.07 -10.76 -29.30
CA GLU A 639 7.24 -10.78 -30.51
C GLU A 639 7.47 -12.09 -31.28
N GLU A 640 6.40 -12.85 -31.52
CA GLU A 640 6.44 -14.18 -32.14
C GLU A 640 7.21 -14.19 -33.48
N SER A 641 6.96 -13.19 -34.33
CA SER A 641 7.58 -13.06 -35.65
C SER A 641 9.06 -12.67 -35.64
N LEU A 642 9.60 -12.28 -34.48
CA LEU A 642 11.00 -11.90 -34.26
C LEU A 642 11.71 -12.88 -33.31
N ASN A 643 10.97 -13.80 -32.69
CA ASN A 643 11.50 -14.69 -31.67
C ASN A 643 12.31 -15.85 -32.30
N ILE A 644 13.61 -15.62 -32.49
CA ILE A 644 14.58 -16.63 -32.92
C ILE A 644 14.76 -17.78 -31.91
N TYR A 645 14.22 -17.65 -30.70
CA TYR A 645 14.23 -18.66 -29.63
C TYR A 645 12.90 -19.43 -29.52
N GLN A 646 11.93 -19.20 -30.40
CA GLN A 646 10.58 -19.77 -30.30
C GLN A 646 10.53 -21.32 -30.20
N ASN A 647 11.50 -22.00 -30.81
CA ASN A 647 11.58 -23.47 -30.83
C ASN A 647 12.44 -24.05 -29.69
N LEU A 648 12.95 -23.20 -28.79
CA LEU A 648 13.65 -23.64 -27.59
C LEU A 648 12.66 -24.13 -26.53
N ASN A 649 13.04 -25.18 -25.79
CA ASN A 649 12.25 -25.55 -24.62
C ASN A 649 12.41 -24.53 -23.47
N ARG A 650 11.51 -24.55 -22.49
CA ARG A 650 11.49 -23.59 -21.37
C ARG A 650 12.85 -23.42 -20.67
N ARG A 651 13.56 -24.51 -20.37
CA ARG A 651 14.87 -24.44 -19.71
C ARG A 651 15.94 -23.81 -20.59
N GLN A 652 15.93 -24.11 -21.89
CA GLN A 652 16.84 -23.48 -22.85
C GLN A 652 16.55 -22.00 -23.00
N HIS A 653 15.26 -21.62 -23.06
CA HIS A 653 14.83 -20.23 -23.14
C HIS A 653 15.26 -19.44 -21.89
N GLU A 654 15.00 -19.96 -20.69
CA GLU A 654 15.47 -19.35 -19.43
C GLU A 654 17.00 -19.18 -19.41
N HIS A 655 17.75 -20.18 -19.91
CA HIS A 655 19.21 -20.13 -19.97
C HIS A 655 19.73 -19.05 -20.94
N VAL A 656 19.18 -18.94 -22.16
CA VAL A 656 19.64 -17.90 -23.11
C VAL A 656 19.32 -16.49 -22.61
N ILE A 657 18.18 -16.28 -21.96
CA ILE A 657 17.83 -14.98 -21.36
C ILE A 657 18.80 -14.62 -20.23
N HIS A 658 19.13 -15.58 -19.36
CA HIS A 658 20.15 -15.38 -18.31
C HIS A 658 21.53 -15.02 -18.88
N LEU A 659 21.95 -15.67 -19.97
CA LEU A 659 23.22 -15.34 -20.61
C LEU A 659 23.21 -13.97 -21.28
N MET A 660 22.09 -13.58 -21.91
CA MET A 660 21.91 -12.24 -22.45
C MET A 660 21.99 -11.19 -21.34
N ASP A 661 21.34 -11.43 -20.19
CA ASP A 661 21.42 -10.55 -19.03
C ASP A 661 22.89 -10.35 -18.60
N ILE A 662 23.66 -11.43 -18.46
CA ILE A 662 25.07 -11.32 -18.06
C ILE A 662 25.90 -10.60 -19.12
N ALA A 663 25.74 -10.97 -20.39
CA ALA A 663 26.56 -10.48 -21.47
C ALA A 663 26.33 -8.97 -21.69
N ILE A 664 25.08 -8.53 -21.85
CA ILE A 664 24.77 -7.12 -22.09
C ILE A 664 25.15 -6.27 -20.86
N ILE A 665 24.84 -6.72 -19.64
CA ILE A 665 25.21 -5.96 -18.44
C ILE A 665 26.74 -5.85 -18.29
N ALA A 666 27.52 -6.82 -18.79
CA ALA A 666 28.98 -6.78 -18.73
C ALA A 666 29.65 -5.74 -19.63
N THR A 667 28.91 -5.07 -20.53
CA THR A 667 29.44 -3.94 -21.32
C THR A 667 29.59 -2.68 -20.47
N ASP A 668 28.93 -2.60 -19.30
CA ASP A 668 29.18 -1.56 -18.31
C ASP A 668 30.64 -1.65 -17.80
N LEU A 669 31.49 -0.72 -18.25
CA LEU A 669 32.90 -0.66 -17.89
C LEU A 669 33.12 -0.59 -16.37
N ALA A 670 32.18 -0.06 -15.58
CA ALA A 670 32.31 -0.05 -14.12
C ALA A 670 32.29 -1.48 -13.53
N LEU A 671 31.59 -2.41 -14.16
CA LEU A 671 31.60 -3.83 -13.79
C LEU A 671 32.87 -4.52 -14.28
N TYR A 672 33.33 -4.20 -15.49
CA TYR A 672 34.60 -4.70 -16.02
C TYR A 672 35.75 -4.50 -15.02
N PHE A 673 35.95 -3.28 -14.50
CA PHE A 673 37.01 -3.00 -13.52
C PHE A 673 36.92 -3.88 -12.26
N LYS A 674 35.71 -4.20 -11.80
CA LYS A 674 35.49 -5.06 -10.63
C LYS A 674 35.76 -6.54 -10.89
N LYS A 675 35.70 -6.98 -12.16
CA LYS A 675 35.82 -8.38 -12.55
C LYS A 675 37.19 -8.76 -13.10
N ARG A 676 38.05 -7.78 -13.45
CA ARG A 676 39.43 -8.00 -13.93
C ARG A 676 40.21 -8.99 -13.08
N THR A 677 40.18 -8.85 -11.75
CA THR A 677 40.96 -9.71 -10.84
C THR A 677 40.45 -11.14 -10.80
N MET A 678 39.14 -11.35 -11.00
CA MET A 678 38.56 -12.69 -11.09
C MET A 678 38.98 -13.37 -12.40
N PHE A 679 38.94 -12.63 -13.51
CA PHE A 679 39.40 -13.15 -14.79
C PHE A 679 40.89 -13.49 -14.78
N GLN A 680 41.73 -12.59 -14.24
CA GLN A 680 43.17 -12.84 -14.14
C GLN A 680 43.49 -14.13 -13.37
N LYS A 681 42.75 -14.44 -12.29
CA LYS A 681 42.88 -15.72 -11.57
C LYS A 681 42.57 -16.91 -12.46
N ILE A 682 41.50 -16.84 -13.26
CA ILE A 682 41.15 -17.91 -14.23
C ILE A 682 42.26 -18.07 -15.28
N VAL A 683 42.85 -16.96 -15.74
CA VAL A 683 43.98 -16.98 -16.69
C VAL A 683 45.20 -17.63 -16.04
N ASP A 684 45.52 -17.30 -14.79
CA ASP A 684 46.64 -17.90 -14.07
C ASP A 684 46.40 -19.40 -13.80
N GLU A 685 45.16 -19.79 -13.46
CA GLU A 685 44.76 -21.20 -13.32
C GLU A 685 44.92 -21.98 -14.63
N SER A 686 44.65 -21.35 -15.79
CA SER A 686 44.82 -21.99 -17.10
C SER A 686 46.26 -22.43 -17.38
N LYS A 687 47.24 -21.78 -16.73
CA LYS A 687 48.66 -22.13 -16.87
C LYS A 687 49.10 -23.34 -16.06
N ASN A 688 48.23 -23.85 -15.17
CA ASN A 688 48.49 -25.05 -14.40
C ASN A 688 48.09 -26.34 -15.14
N TYR A 689 47.47 -26.23 -16.31
CA TYR A 689 47.03 -27.37 -17.12
C TYR A 689 47.95 -27.52 -18.33
N GLU A 690 48.58 -28.70 -18.48
CA GLU A 690 49.44 -29.00 -19.63
C GLU A 690 48.62 -29.38 -20.87
N ASP A 691 47.44 -29.98 -20.68
CA ASP A 691 46.59 -30.44 -21.77
C ASP A 691 45.32 -29.60 -21.92
N LYS A 692 45.00 -29.24 -23.17
CA LYS A 692 43.85 -28.39 -23.50
C LYS A 692 42.52 -29.03 -23.11
N LYS A 693 42.41 -30.35 -23.12
CA LYS A 693 41.15 -31.06 -22.87
C LYS A 693 40.75 -30.96 -21.40
N SER A 694 41.68 -31.25 -20.48
CA SER A 694 41.46 -31.09 -19.04
C SER A 694 41.17 -29.65 -18.67
N TRP A 695 41.84 -28.69 -19.32
CA TRP A 695 41.53 -27.27 -19.13
C TRP A 695 40.10 -26.92 -19.56
N VAL A 696 39.68 -27.34 -20.75
CA VAL A 696 38.30 -27.13 -21.24
C VAL A 696 37.30 -27.76 -20.29
N GLU A 697 37.51 -29.01 -19.87
CA GLU A 697 36.64 -29.70 -18.91
C GLU A 697 36.56 -28.94 -17.57
N TYR A 698 37.70 -28.51 -17.01
CA TYR A 698 37.74 -27.74 -15.77
C TYR A 698 36.98 -26.41 -15.87
N LEU A 699 37.18 -25.66 -16.96
CA LEU A 699 36.48 -24.39 -17.17
C LEU A 699 34.98 -24.62 -17.38
N SER A 700 34.61 -25.66 -18.13
CA SER A 700 33.21 -25.96 -18.46
C SER A 700 32.41 -26.55 -17.28
N LEU A 701 33.07 -27.08 -16.25
CA LEU A 701 32.44 -27.68 -15.07
C LEU A 701 31.72 -26.66 -14.17
N GLU A 702 32.18 -25.41 -14.13
CA GLU A 702 31.63 -24.40 -13.21
C GLU A 702 31.07 -23.20 -13.97
N THR A 703 29.75 -23.05 -13.92
CA THR A 703 29.00 -22.01 -14.63
C THR A 703 29.57 -20.61 -14.39
N THR A 704 29.88 -20.25 -13.14
CA THR A 704 30.40 -18.92 -12.80
C THR A 704 31.73 -18.60 -13.47
N ARG A 705 32.63 -19.59 -13.66
CA ARG A 705 33.89 -19.34 -14.39
C ARG A 705 33.61 -19.01 -15.85
N LYS A 706 32.71 -19.76 -16.50
CA LYS A 706 32.29 -19.50 -17.88
C LYS A 706 31.66 -18.12 -18.02
N GLU A 707 30.79 -17.73 -17.08
CA GLU A 707 30.14 -16.42 -17.08
C GLU A 707 31.14 -15.27 -16.92
N ILE A 708 32.18 -15.42 -16.10
CA ILE A 708 33.25 -14.42 -15.97
C ILE A 708 34.03 -14.29 -17.29
N VAL A 709 34.36 -15.41 -17.94
CA VAL A 709 35.06 -15.39 -19.24
C VAL A 709 34.16 -14.74 -20.30
N MET A 710 32.88 -15.11 -20.35
CA MET A 710 31.87 -14.53 -21.26
C MET A 710 31.73 -13.01 -21.05
N ALA A 711 31.65 -12.55 -19.81
CA ALA A 711 31.58 -11.12 -19.49
C ALA A 711 32.81 -10.37 -20.01
N MET A 712 34.02 -10.92 -19.81
CA MET A 712 35.25 -10.34 -20.35
C MET A 712 35.28 -10.39 -21.88
N MET A 713 34.78 -11.46 -22.50
CA MET A 713 34.65 -11.58 -23.95
C MET A 713 33.75 -10.48 -24.48
N MET A 714 32.61 -10.20 -23.83
CA MET A 714 31.73 -9.11 -24.23
C MET A 714 32.43 -7.75 -24.14
N THR A 715 33.10 -7.45 -23.03
CA THR A 715 33.89 -6.20 -22.92
C THR A 715 34.98 -6.11 -24.00
N ALA A 716 35.65 -7.21 -24.34
CA ALA A 716 36.61 -7.24 -25.43
C ALA A 716 35.96 -7.00 -26.81
N CYS A 717 34.75 -7.50 -27.03
CA CYS A 717 34.01 -7.28 -28.28
C CYS A 717 33.56 -5.82 -28.41
N ASP A 718 33.08 -5.24 -27.33
CA ASP A 718 32.66 -3.83 -27.27
C ASP A 718 33.86 -2.89 -27.54
N LEU A 719 34.99 -3.16 -26.88
CA LEU A 719 36.24 -2.42 -27.09
C LEU A 719 36.98 -2.79 -28.39
N SER A 720 36.43 -3.64 -29.27
CA SER A 720 37.16 -4.27 -30.39
C SER A 720 37.69 -3.30 -31.42
N ALA A 721 37.05 -2.14 -31.58
CA ALA A 721 37.47 -1.09 -32.51
C ALA A 721 38.95 -0.71 -32.34
N ILE A 722 39.46 -0.71 -31.10
CA ILE A 722 40.86 -0.36 -30.78
C ILE A 722 41.89 -1.38 -31.34
N THR A 723 41.42 -2.56 -31.76
CA THR A 723 42.24 -3.68 -32.29
C THR A 723 42.08 -3.86 -33.80
N LYS A 724 41.28 -3.02 -34.46
CA LYS A 724 41.11 -3.02 -35.91
C LYS A 724 42.35 -2.41 -36.60
N PRO A 725 42.53 -2.60 -37.93
CA PRO A 725 43.60 -1.92 -38.67
C PRO A 725 43.64 -0.41 -38.39
N TRP A 726 44.83 0.19 -38.42
CA TRP A 726 45.02 1.61 -38.08
C TRP A 726 44.11 2.54 -38.90
N GLU A 727 43.94 2.26 -40.19
CA GLU A 727 43.12 3.03 -41.12
C GLU A 727 41.62 3.01 -40.77
N VAL A 728 41.19 1.97 -40.05
CA VAL A 728 39.83 1.80 -39.54
C VAL A 728 39.73 2.40 -38.15
N GLN A 729 40.62 2.00 -37.24
CA GLN A 729 40.60 2.42 -35.84
C GLN A 729 40.72 3.94 -35.70
N SER A 730 41.60 4.59 -36.47
CA SER A 730 41.77 6.05 -36.44
C SER A 730 40.48 6.79 -36.81
N LYS A 731 39.71 6.28 -37.79
CA LYS A 731 38.40 6.85 -38.16
C LYS A 731 37.36 6.61 -37.08
N VAL A 732 37.30 5.39 -36.54
CA VAL A 732 36.35 5.04 -35.47
C VAL A 732 36.60 5.88 -34.21
N ALA A 733 37.87 6.12 -33.85
CA ALA A 733 38.22 6.98 -32.73
C ALA A 733 37.70 8.42 -32.90
N LEU A 734 37.66 8.94 -34.12
CA LEU A 734 37.06 10.25 -34.41
C LEU A 734 35.53 10.24 -34.26
N LEU A 735 34.86 9.15 -34.63
CA LEU A 735 33.41 9.00 -34.42
C LEU A 735 33.06 8.95 -32.93
N VAL A 736 33.80 8.17 -32.14
CA VAL A 736 33.62 8.09 -30.67
C VAL A 736 33.84 9.47 -30.04
N ALA A 737 34.93 10.15 -30.42
CA ALA A 737 35.24 11.49 -29.92
C ALA A 737 34.15 12.51 -30.30
N ALA A 738 33.64 12.45 -31.53
CA ALA A 738 32.56 13.32 -31.98
C ALA A 738 31.28 13.13 -31.16
N GLU A 739 30.88 11.89 -30.88
CA GLU A 739 29.72 11.62 -30.02
C GLU A 739 29.94 12.09 -28.57
N PHE A 740 31.15 11.88 -28.03
CA PHE A 740 31.55 12.40 -26.72
C PHE A 740 31.47 13.92 -26.64
N TRP A 741 31.86 14.61 -27.71
CA TRP A 741 31.73 16.06 -27.81
C TRP A 741 30.28 16.53 -27.90
N GLU A 742 29.43 15.81 -28.63
CA GLU A 742 27.99 16.08 -28.67
C GLU A 742 27.37 15.97 -27.27
N GLN A 743 27.71 14.93 -26.50
CA GLN A 743 27.32 14.84 -25.09
C GLN A 743 27.88 16.02 -24.27
N GLY A 744 29.15 16.38 -24.44
CA GLY A 744 29.75 17.48 -23.70
C GLY A 744 29.10 18.84 -23.98
N ASP A 745 28.59 19.04 -25.20
CA ASP A 745 27.78 20.21 -25.53
C ASP A 745 26.42 20.18 -24.85
N LEU A 746 25.79 19.00 -24.74
CA LEU A 746 24.57 18.85 -23.95
C LEU A 746 24.82 19.12 -22.46
N GLU A 747 25.93 18.64 -21.89
CA GLU A 747 26.32 18.96 -20.51
C GLU A 747 26.45 20.47 -20.29
N ARG A 748 27.04 21.17 -21.27
CA ARG A 748 27.21 22.62 -21.23
C ARG A 748 25.89 23.37 -21.38
N THR A 749 25.05 22.97 -22.31
CA THR A 749 23.86 23.74 -22.73
C THR A 749 22.59 23.39 -21.96
N VAL A 750 22.44 22.13 -21.56
CA VAL A 750 21.24 21.61 -20.87
C VAL A 750 21.47 21.52 -19.36
N LEU A 751 22.66 21.10 -18.93
CA LEU A 751 22.97 20.90 -17.50
C LEU A 751 23.74 22.07 -16.87
N ASP A 752 24.14 23.07 -17.65
CA ASP A 752 24.99 24.20 -17.23
C ASP A 752 26.28 23.74 -16.50
N GLN A 753 26.89 22.66 -17.00
CA GLN A 753 28.10 22.05 -16.44
C GLN A 753 29.23 22.06 -17.47
N GLN A 754 30.44 22.32 -17.00
CA GLN A 754 31.62 22.16 -17.85
C GLN A 754 31.91 20.67 -18.07
N PRO A 755 32.00 20.21 -19.33
CA PRO A 755 32.31 18.82 -19.62
C PRO A 755 33.74 18.46 -19.22
N ILE A 756 33.98 17.19 -18.95
CA ILE A 756 35.35 16.68 -18.71
C ILE A 756 36.19 16.83 -19.99
N PRO A 757 37.54 16.91 -19.91
CA PRO A 757 38.39 17.15 -21.07
C PRO A 757 38.16 16.22 -22.26
N MET A 758 37.84 14.95 -22.01
CA MET A 758 37.55 13.96 -23.05
C MET A 758 36.26 14.24 -23.84
N MET A 759 35.31 14.93 -23.21
CA MET A 759 34.01 15.31 -23.77
C MET A 759 34.00 16.77 -24.25
N ASP A 760 35.10 17.52 -24.10
CA ASP A 760 35.18 18.93 -24.52
C ASP A 760 35.75 19.06 -25.94
N ARG A 761 34.92 19.45 -26.91
CA ARG A 761 35.37 19.68 -28.30
C ARG A 761 36.49 20.70 -28.43
N ASN A 762 36.61 21.64 -27.48
CA ASN A 762 37.70 22.63 -27.50
C ASN A 762 39.06 22.01 -27.17
N LYS A 763 39.08 20.78 -26.66
CA LYS A 763 40.29 20.00 -26.39
C LYS A 763 40.48 18.86 -27.39
N ALA A 764 39.84 18.92 -28.56
CA ALA A 764 39.96 17.90 -29.61
C ALA A 764 41.42 17.60 -30.01
N ALA A 765 42.32 18.60 -29.91
CA ALA A 765 43.74 18.42 -30.20
C ALA A 765 44.47 17.48 -29.21
N GLU A 766 43.92 17.24 -28.02
CA GLU A 766 44.46 16.29 -27.03
C GLU A 766 44.07 14.83 -27.31
N LEU A 767 43.23 14.57 -28.33
CA LEU A 767 42.71 13.24 -28.66
C LEU A 767 43.79 12.15 -28.74
N PRO A 768 44.96 12.35 -29.40
CA PRO A 768 45.99 11.31 -29.45
C PRO A 768 46.48 10.87 -28.07
N LYS A 769 46.68 11.82 -27.15
CA LYS A 769 47.12 11.54 -25.77
C LYS A 769 46.04 10.79 -24.99
N LEU A 770 44.78 11.17 -25.17
CA LEU A 770 43.63 10.50 -24.56
C LEU A 770 43.50 9.04 -25.06
N GLN A 771 43.73 8.80 -26.35
CA GLN A 771 43.73 7.45 -26.93
C GLN A 771 44.84 6.57 -26.36
N VAL A 772 46.07 7.09 -26.22
CA VAL A 772 47.16 6.35 -25.54
C VAL A 772 46.75 5.98 -24.11
N GLY A 773 46.18 6.93 -23.35
CA GLY A 773 45.68 6.67 -22.01
C GLY A 773 44.58 5.59 -21.97
N PHE A 774 43.61 5.67 -22.87
CA PHE A 774 42.54 4.68 -23.00
C PHE A 774 43.08 3.28 -23.28
N ILE A 775 44.03 3.17 -24.22
CA ILE A 775 44.71 1.91 -24.52
C ILE A 775 45.43 1.38 -23.28
N ASP A 776 46.20 2.20 -22.58
CA ASP A 776 47.03 1.76 -21.46
C ASP A 776 46.19 1.33 -20.24
N PHE A 777 45.14 2.09 -19.90
CA PHE A 777 44.36 1.87 -18.68
C PHE A 777 43.13 0.96 -18.86
N VAL A 778 42.51 0.98 -20.04
CA VAL A 778 41.26 0.25 -20.31
C VAL A 778 41.50 -1.00 -21.14
N CYS A 779 42.10 -0.86 -22.31
CA CYS A 779 42.14 -1.94 -23.32
C CYS A 779 43.28 -2.94 -23.12
N THR A 780 44.48 -2.48 -22.73
CA THR A 780 45.68 -3.34 -22.66
C THR A 780 45.48 -4.53 -21.75
N PHE A 781 44.80 -4.35 -20.62
CA PHE A 781 44.52 -5.46 -19.69
C PHE A 781 43.74 -6.58 -20.39
N VAL A 782 42.58 -6.27 -20.98
CA VAL A 782 41.68 -7.32 -21.50
C VAL A 782 42.34 -8.11 -22.62
N TYR A 783 42.98 -7.46 -23.58
CA TYR A 783 43.62 -8.15 -24.71
C TYR A 783 44.91 -8.86 -24.34
N LYS A 784 45.68 -8.35 -23.37
CA LYS A 784 46.87 -9.04 -22.85
C LYS A 784 46.48 -10.30 -22.09
N GLU A 785 45.49 -10.20 -21.21
CA GLU A 785 45.03 -11.36 -20.44
C GLU A 785 44.34 -12.38 -21.34
N PHE A 786 43.58 -11.95 -22.35
CA PHE A 786 43.03 -12.87 -23.35
C PHE A 786 44.09 -13.52 -24.24
N SER A 787 45.14 -12.81 -24.67
CA SER A 787 46.22 -13.43 -25.45
C SER A 787 47.04 -14.42 -24.60
N ARG A 788 47.15 -14.17 -23.28
CA ARG A 788 47.67 -15.17 -22.32
C ARG A 788 46.72 -16.35 -22.18
N PHE A 789 45.40 -16.12 -22.17
CA PHE A 789 44.38 -17.15 -22.01
C PHE A 789 44.25 -18.06 -23.24
N HIS A 790 44.30 -17.47 -24.43
CA HIS A 790 44.09 -18.15 -25.71
C HIS A 790 44.93 -17.49 -26.81
N GLU A 791 45.89 -18.23 -27.36
CA GLU A 791 46.91 -17.68 -28.27
C GLU A 791 46.33 -17.18 -29.60
N GLU A 792 45.23 -17.77 -30.08
CA GLU A 792 44.52 -17.32 -31.29
C GLU A 792 43.96 -15.88 -31.19
N ILE A 793 43.90 -15.28 -29.99
CA ILE A 793 43.50 -13.87 -29.79
C ILE A 793 44.69 -12.91 -29.92
N LEU A 794 45.94 -13.42 -29.93
CA LEU A 794 47.15 -12.61 -30.06
C LEU A 794 47.10 -11.55 -31.18
N PRO A 795 46.52 -11.81 -32.38
CA PRO A 795 46.40 -10.79 -33.43
C PRO A 795 45.67 -9.51 -32.99
N MET A 796 44.70 -9.60 -32.08
CA MET A 796 44.01 -8.42 -31.53
C MET A 796 44.94 -7.61 -30.61
N PHE A 797 45.75 -8.31 -29.79
CA PHE A 797 46.71 -7.66 -28.91
C PHE A 797 47.87 -7.01 -29.69
N ASP A 798 48.38 -7.66 -30.74
CA ASP A 798 49.43 -7.10 -31.59
C ASP A 798 48.94 -5.84 -32.30
N ARG A 799 47.70 -5.84 -32.82
CA ARG A 799 47.09 -4.65 -33.43
C ARG A 799 46.85 -3.53 -32.42
N LEU A 800 46.45 -3.85 -31.19
CA LEU A 800 46.38 -2.87 -30.10
C LEU A 800 47.73 -2.18 -29.88
N GLN A 801 48.82 -2.95 -29.80
CA GLN A 801 50.16 -2.40 -29.61
C GLN A 801 50.60 -1.54 -30.80
N ASN A 802 50.24 -1.93 -32.03
CA ASN A 802 50.50 -1.12 -33.21
C ASN A 802 49.73 0.21 -33.16
N ASN A 803 48.43 0.19 -32.90
CA ASN A 803 47.62 1.40 -32.80
C ASN A 803 48.10 2.31 -31.65
N ARG A 804 48.55 1.73 -30.53
CA ARG A 804 49.20 2.49 -29.44
C ARG A 804 50.43 3.26 -29.92
N LYS A 805 51.28 2.62 -30.74
CA LYS A 805 52.48 3.24 -31.30
C LYS A 805 52.12 4.41 -32.21
N GLU A 806 51.13 4.23 -33.08
CA GLU A 806 50.64 5.29 -33.99
C GLU A 806 50.05 6.47 -33.21
N TRP A 807 49.19 6.22 -32.21
CA TRP A 807 48.66 7.27 -31.34
C TRP A 807 49.75 7.97 -30.53
N LYS A 808 50.76 7.24 -30.05
CA LYS A 808 51.89 7.82 -29.32
C LYS A 808 52.72 8.74 -30.21
N ALA A 809 52.96 8.37 -31.46
CA ALA A 809 53.65 9.23 -32.42
C ALA A 809 52.89 10.54 -32.65
N LEU A 810 51.56 10.48 -32.83
CA LEU A 810 50.71 11.67 -32.96
C LEU A 810 50.67 12.52 -31.68
N ALA A 811 50.65 11.88 -30.50
CA ALA A 811 50.69 12.58 -29.22
C ALA A 811 52.02 13.31 -29.00
N ASP A 812 53.15 12.68 -29.35
CA ASP A 812 54.48 13.27 -29.25
C ASP A 812 54.63 14.48 -30.19
N GLU A 813 54.09 14.40 -31.41
CA GLU A 813 54.06 15.53 -32.34
C GLU A 813 53.26 16.71 -31.77
N TYR A 814 52.10 16.43 -31.16
CA TYR A 814 51.27 17.46 -30.54
C TYR A 814 51.94 18.10 -29.32
N GLU A 815 52.52 17.31 -28.42
CA GLU A 815 53.23 17.81 -27.23
C GLU A 815 54.43 18.69 -27.63
N ALA A 816 55.15 18.32 -28.69
CA ALA A 816 56.24 19.15 -29.23
C ALA A 816 55.73 20.51 -29.75
N LYS A 817 54.57 20.54 -30.44
CA LYS A 817 53.94 21.78 -30.92
C LYS A 817 53.48 22.68 -29.78
N VAL A 818 52.82 22.11 -28.77
CA VAL A 818 52.35 22.87 -27.59
C VAL A 818 53.53 23.48 -26.84
N LYS A 819 54.58 22.69 -26.59
CA LYS A 819 55.79 23.19 -25.91
C LYS A 819 56.44 24.35 -26.67
N ALA A 820 56.51 24.28 -28.00
CA ALA A 820 57.03 25.37 -28.83
C ALA A 820 56.19 26.65 -28.71
N LEU A 821 54.86 26.54 -28.69
CA LEU A 821 53.95 27.68 -28.51
C LEU A 821 54.02 28.29 -27.11
N GLU A 822 54.16 27.46 -26.06
CA GLU A 822 54.34 27.95 -24.68
C GLU A 822 55.67 28.69 -24.51
N GLU A 823 56.75 28.17 -25.11
CA GLU A 823 58.05 28.84 -25.13
C GLU A 823 57.99 30.19 -25.89
N GLU A 824 57.21 30.28 -26.97
CA GLU A 824 57.00 31.53 -27.72
C GLU A 824 56.15 32.54 -26.93
N LYS A 825 55.05 32.08 -26.31
CA LYS A 825 54.18 32.92 -25.48
C LYS A 825 54.93 33.47 -24.27
N LYS A 826 55.75 32.64 -23.61
CA LYS A 826 56.60 33.08 -22.49
C LYS A 826 57.61 34.14 -22.93
N LYS A 827 58.23 33.99 -24.11
CA LYS A 827 59.12 35.01 -24.68
C LYS A 827 58.40 36.33 -24.96
N GLU A 828 57.15 36.29 -25.43
CA GLU A 828 56.37 37.52 -25.66
C GLU A 828 55.86 38.16 -24.36
N GLU A 829 55.42 37.37 -23.37
CA GLU A 829 55.05 37.86 -22.03
C GLU A 829 56.23 38.53 -21.33
N ASP A 830 57.42 37.93 -21.38
CA ASP A 830 58.67 38.53 -20.88
C ASP A 830 58.98 39.85 -21.62
N ARG A 831 58.69 39.94 -22.92
CA ARG A 831 58.88 41.15 -23.74
C ARG A 831 57.86 42.26 -23.44
N VAL A 832 56.61 41.91 -23.13
CA VAL A 832 55.54 42.86 -22.75
C VAL A 832 55.72 43.33 -21.31
N ALA A 833 56.10 42.45 -20.39
CA ALA A 833 56.47 42.81 -19.02
C ALA A 833 57.64 43.81 -19.00
N ALA A 834 58.65 43.60 -19.86
CA ALA A 834 59.74 44.56 -20.04
C ALA A 834 59.28 45.94 -20.58
N LYS A 835 58.19 46.01 -21.36
CA LYS A 835 57.63 47.27 -21.87
C LYS A 835 56.70 48.00 -20.88
N LYS A 836 55.97 47.29 -20.01
CA LYS A 836 55.09 47.92 -19.00
C LYS A 836 55.84 48.64 -17.88
N VAL A 837 57.12 48.35 -17.68
CA VAL A 837 57.99 49.08 -16.75
C VAL A 837 58.36 50.49 -17.31
N GLY A 838 57.97 50.83 -18.55
CA GLY A 838 58.45 52.02 -19.26
C GLY A 838 57.48 53.19 -19.49
N THR A 839 56.27 53.23 -18.92
CA THR A 839 55.34 54.36 -19.19
C THR A 839 54.72 54.94 -17.92
N GLU A 840 55.45 55.88 -17.32
CA GLU A 840 54.91 56.89 -16.41
C GLU A 840 53.86 57.74 -17.14
N VAL A 841 52.64 57.80 -16.61
CA VAL A 841 51.71 58.90 -16.91
C VAL A 841 51.61 59.75 -15.65
N CYS A 842 52.26 60.91 -15.70
CA CYS A 842 52.15 61.97 -14.70
C CYS A 842 50.84 62.76 -14.87
N ASN A 843 50.28 63.15 -13.73
CA ASN A 843 49.26 64.17 -13.44
C ASN A 843 47.76 63.79 -13.52
N GLY A 844 47.16 63.59 -12.34
CA GLY A 844 46.09 64.48 -11.89
C GLY A 844 44.76 63.86 -11.44
N GLY A 845 44.55 63.73 -10.12
CA GLY A 845 43.24 63.83 -9.46
C GLY A 845 42.56 62.53 -9.00
N PRO A 846 42.09 62.43 -7.74
CA PRO A 846 41.35 61.26 -7.25
C PRO A 846 39.82 61.48 -7.26
N ALA A 847 39.06 60.59 -7.90
CA ALA A 847 37.63 60.35 -7.66
C ALA A 847 37.16 59.04 -8.36
N PRO A 848 36.05 58.40 -7.97
CA PRO A 848 35.95 57.54 -6.80
C PRO A 848 35.52 56.09 -7.13
N LYS A 849 35.56 55.23 -6.11
CA LYS A 849 35.24 53.79 -6.15
C LYS A 849 33.80 53.53 -6.63
N SER A 850 33.65 52.77 -7.72
CA SER A 850 32.38 52.17 -8.13
C SER A 850 32.26 50.75 -7.56
N SER A 851 31.10 50.45 -6.96
CA SER A 851 30.81 49.22 -6.20
C SER A 851 30.00 48.18 -7.00
N THR A 852 30.19 48.05 -8.31
CA THR A 852 29.34 47.16 -9.14
C THR A 852 30.12 46.27 -10.12
N CYS A 853 31.21 45.65 -9.70
CA CYS A 853 31.80 44.56 -10.48
C CYS A 853 32.33 43.44 -9.58
N CYS A 854 31.41 42.63 -9.06
CA CYS A 854 31.71 41.24 -8.76
C CYS A 854 31.50 40.47 -10.08
N ILE A 855 32.59 39.99 -10.67
CA ILE A 855 32.51 38.99 -11.73
C ILE A 855 32.13 37.69 -11.02
N LEU A 856 30.95 37.18 -11.37
CA LEU A 856 30.36 35.92 -10.91
C LEU A 856 31.26 34.73 -11.23
#